data_AF-A0A672V863-F1
#
_entry.id   AF-A0A672V863-F1
#
_cell.length_a   1.000
_cell.length_b   1.000
_cell.length_c   1.000
_cell.angle_alpha   90.00
_cell.angle_beta   90.00
_cell.angle_gamma   90.00
#
_symmetry.space_group_name_H-M   'P 1'
#
loop_
_entity.id
_entity.type
_entity.pdbx_description
1 polymer ?
#
loop_
_entity_poly.entity_id
_entity_poly.type
_entity_poly.pdbx_seq_one_letter_code
_entity_poly.pdbx_strand_id
1 'polypeptide(L)'
;MGAALARAAQWTAAGSGTGTLEITPLNESLLNQIIKFVEDFSARHPREAAFVFKEPLEWKTQLDCSAFGNGYEITEATVQSEAKAKDGQSLLLLTKSTLRVRSFDQLSHVLQIAMEKKLKEVQACLEANRDPIVQILGPEYGTVEGEDRSILHLLEKVKKGGDPETEVKMKIFLLLHQLDLQLLNSSLKQISQDVRLNPAAVNNEVNLLKNFSEEGEDTVLESLEYTSDYVFSNGCRAPPWRQVHGEICYLVINPHDTDPLCITCSTAGVFLNGGQIDGKDHIDYERKSDVYKDIVTFLRERSPKFVENMAKQVSVLSYLFKMCLFILVYSCLKWVMLFFIFSKTSARFNNVSESSSETEEDEEQPVRHHEGGTDLPSEYWGIQKLAKYLKGGNPTATVIALCSMKDFNLAQETCQMAIRDIGCLEVLINLLDTEEIKCQIGSLKILKEISQNTLIRHAIADLGGLEIMVKILDSLDRELKCLAAETIANVARFKRAQRTVRQHGGIKRLNVWCCIHDSLGSTSLTPYQAKDTEMARCGALALWSCSKSTKNKEAIRKAGGIPLLARWLKCSHANILTPVVGTLQECASTPSYRLAIKTEGMIEYLVKNLSSEHEELQMHCASAIFKCAEDKETRDLVRQHGGLQPLSVLLANSENKQLLAAVTGAIWKCAISEENVAKFREYKVIETLVGLLTDQPEEVLVNIVGALGECCQESVNRSTIRRCGGIPPLVKLLTGTNQALLVNVTKTVGACATEPETMIIIDRLDGVRLLWSLLKNPNPDIQASAAWAICPCIDNAKDAGEMVRSFVGGLELVVNLLKSKNKEVLASVCGAITNIAKDEENLAVITDHGVVPLLSKLANTNNDKLRRHLAEAISNCCMWGRNRVAFGESNAVAPLVRYLRSNDPSVHRATAQALYQLSEDPNNCITMHENGVVKLLLPMVGSTDETLQEAAAGCIANIRRLALATEKAKYG
;
A
#
# COMPACT_ATOMS: atom_id res chain seq x y z
N MET A 1 2.47 29.10 14.22
CA MET A 1 3.53 29.91 13.55
C MET A 1 3.60 29.50 12.08
N GLY A 2 3.83 30.45 11.15
CA GLY A 2 4.20 30.11 9.77
C GLY A 2 5.52 29.32 9.71
N ALA A 3 5.69 28.47 8.70
CA ALA A 3 6.85 27.60 8.56
C ALA A 3 8.16 28.38 8.44
N ALA A 4 8.16 29.57 7.82
CA ALA A 4 9.34 30.41 7.73
C ALA A 4 9.76 30.95 9.12
N LEU A 5 8.82 31.42 9.93
CA LEU A 5 9.10 31.90 11.28
C LEU A 5 9.49 30.77 12.24
N ALA A 6 8.93 29.56 12.05
CA ALA A 6 9.24 28.42 12.90
C ALA A 6 10.58 27.75 12.56
N ARG A 7 10.96 27.71 11.27
CA ARG A 7 12.12 26.91 10.80
C ARG A 7 13.30 27.73 10.30
N ALA A 8 13.07 28.96 9.82
CA ALA A 8 14.13 29.78 9.21
C ALA A 8 14.52 30.99 10.08
N ALA A 9 13.59 31.56 10.85
CA ALA A 9 13.91 32.67 11.75
C ALA A 9 14.77 32.19 12.93
N GLN A 10 15.73 33.02 13.32
CA GLN A 10 16.64 32.75 14.43
C GLN A 10 16.06 33.31 15.73
N TRP A 11 15.81 32.43 16.70
CA TRP A 11 15.24 32.78 18.00
C TRP A 11 16.29 32.59 19.09
N THR A 12 16.27 33.45 20.10
CA THR A 12 17.14 33.30 21.27
C THR A 12 16.83 31.99 22.01
N ALA A 13 17.87 31.25 22.40
CA ALA A 13 17.73 30.00 23.16
C ALA A 13 17.04 30.27 24.50
N ALA A 14 15.86 29.68 24.70
CA ALA A 14 15.00 29.96 25.85
C ALA A 14 15.59 29.45 27.18
N GLY A 15 16.16 30.35 27.98
CA GLY A 15 16.18 30.20 29.43
C GLY A 15 14.87 30.76 29.99
N SER A 16 13.97 29.87 30.46
CA SER A 16 12.69 30.12 31.17
C SER A 16 11.76 31.27 30.72
N GLY A 17 12.03 31.94 29.60
CA GLY A 17 11.26 33.05 29.04
C GLY A 17 10.81 32.81 27.60
N THR A 18 9.90 33.67 27.12
CA THR A 18 9.46 33.74 25.72
C THR A 18 10.64 34.16 24.84
N GLY A 19 11.11 33.27 23.96
CA GLY A 19 12.21 33.59 23.04
C GLY A 19 11.91 34.82 22.17
N THR A 20 12.91 35.66 21.97
CA THR A 20 12.88 36.87 21.15
C THR A 20 13.57 36.60 19.81
N LEU A 21 13.18 37.31 18.76
CA LEU A 21 13.88 37.24 17.47
C LEU A 21 15.28 37.85 17.61
N GLU A 22 16.30 37.09 17.20
CA GLU A 22 17.69 37.57 17.22
C GLU A 22 17.90 38.68 16.19
N ILE A 23 18.79 39.62 16.49
CA ILE A 23 19.18 40.68 15.55
C ILE A 23 20.20 40.08 14.59
N THR A 24 19.72 39.50 13.49
CA THR A 24 20.54 38.91 12.43
C THR A 24 20.13 39.44 11.06
N PRO A 25 21.05 39.49 10.08
CA PRO A 25 20.72 39.93 8.72
C PRO A 25 19.59 39.11 8.07
N LEU A 26 19.47 37.82 8.44
CA LEU A 26 18.41 36.93 7.99
C LEU A 26 17.05 37.34 8.56
N ASN A 27 16.98 37.57 9.88
CA ASN A 27 15.75 38.02 10.53
C ASN A 27 15.34 39.43 10.06
N GLU A 28 16.29 40.34 9.87
CA GLU A 28 16.00 41.66 9.29
C GLU A 28 15.43 41.55 7.87
N SER A 29 15.99 40.67 7.03
CA SER A 29 15.48 40.39 5.68
C SER A 29 14.03 39.86 5.72
N LEU A 30 13.76 38.89 6.61
CA LEU A 30 12.43 38.33 6.82
C LEU A 30 11.41 39.40 7.24
N LEU A 31 11.76 40.21 8.25
CA LEU A 31 10.90 41.28 8.76
C LEU A 31 10.61 42.34 7.68
N ASN A 32 11.61 42.72 6.89
CA ASN A 32 11.42 43.67 5.79
C ASN A 32 10.48 43.15 4.69
N GLN A 33 10.53 41.86 4.38
CA GLN A 33 9.59 41.25 3.43
C GLN A 33 8.16 41.22 3.98
N ILE A 34 7.99 40.95 5.28
CA ILE A 34 6.68 41.01 5.96
C ILE A 34 6.14 42.45 5.96
N ILE A 35 6.96 43.45 6.29
CA ILE A 35 6.58 44.88 6.24
C ILE A 35 6.06 45.22 4.85
N LYS A 36 6.83 44.88 3.80
CA LYS A 36 6.45 45.16 2.42
C LYS A 36 5.14 44.49 2.02
N PHE A 37 4.91 43.26 2.45
CA PHE A 37 3.66 42.56 2.19
C PHE A 37 2.47 43.28 2.83
N VAL A 38 2.57 43.68 4.10
CA VAL A 38 1.48 44.35 4.82
C VAL A 38 1.19 45.74 4.23
N GLU A 39 2.22 46.50 3.85
CA GLU A 39 2.06 47.82 3.21
C GLU A 39 1.36 47.70 1.84
N ASP A 40 1.74 46.70 1.04
CA ASP A 40 1.15 46.46 -0.29
C ASP A 40 -0.22 45.78 -0.22
N PHE A 41 -0.58 45.15 0.91
CA PHE A 41 -1.77 44.30 1.02
C PHE A 41 -3.06 45.08 0.74
N SER A 42 -3.24 46.24 1.38
CA SER A 42 -4.41 47.09 1.21
C SER A 42 -4.57 47.60 -0.22
N ALA A 43 -3.47 47.87 -0.92
CA ALA A 43 -3.50 48.35 -2.30
C ALA A 43 -3.83 47.23 -3.30
N ARG A 44 -3.35 46.00 -3.07
CA ARG A 44 -3.54 44.87 -3.99
C ARG A 44 -4.84 44.10 -3.72
N HIS A 45 -5.30 44.08 -2.47
CA HIS A 45 -6.39 43.22 -1.99
C HIS A 45 -7.35 43.99 -1.06
N PRO A 46 -8.08 45.01 -1.57
CA PRO A 46 -8.90 45.91 -0.74
C PRO A 46 -10.08 45.21 -0.05
N ARG A 47 -10.62 44.14 -0.65
CA ARG A 47 -11.73 43.37 -0.04
C ARG A 47 -11.26 42.53 1.14
N GLU A 48 -10.09 41.93 0.99
CA GLU A 48 -9.44 41.09 2.00
C GLU A 48 -8.83 41.97 3.11
N ALA A 49 -8.39 43.18 2.80
CA ALA A 49 -7.80 44.08 3.79
C ALA A 49 -8.81 44.63 4.80
N ALA A 50 -10.07 44.77 4.38
CA ALA A 50 -11.22 45.11 5.22
C ALA A 50 -11.74 43.95 6.09
N PHE A 51 -11.16 42.75 5.96
CA PHE A 51 -11.56 41.59 6.75
C PHE A 51 -11.24 41.81 8.24
N VAL A 52 -12.23 41.54 9.10
CA VAL A 52 -12.09 41.66 10.55
C VAL A 52 -11.55 40.36 11.13
N PHE A 53 -10.41 40.42 11.80
CA PHE A 53 -9.75 39.28 12.42
C PHE A 53 -10.63 38.65 13.50
N LYS A 54 -10.51 37.32 13.65
CA LYS A 54 -11.27 36.58 14.68
C LYS A 54 -10.86 36.99 16.10
N GLU A 55 -9.57 37.17 16.32
CA GLU A 55 -8.97 37.72 17.54
C GLU A 55 -8.00 38.87 17.16
N PRO A 56 -7.89 39.92 17.98
CA PRO A 56 -6.96 41.01 17.70
C PRO A 56 -5.51 40.54 17.82
N LEU A 57 -4.64 41.04 16.92
CA LEU A 57 -3.21 41.00 17.15
C LEU A 57 -2.88 42.02 18.23
N GLU A 58 -2.22 41.59 19.30
CA GLU A 58 -1.91 42.41 20.47
C GLU A 58 -0.40 42.44 20.73
N TRP A 59 0.18 43.63 20.88
CA TRP A 59 1.60 43.78 21.26
C TRP A 59 1.86 45.09 22.00
N LYS A 60 3.06 45.18 22.61
CA LYS A 60 3.54 46.41 23.23
C LYS A 60 4.17 47.32 22.18
N THR A 61 3.62 48.51 21.99
CA THR A 61 4.08 49.48 20.98
C THR A 61 4.92 50.59 21.62
N GLN A 62 5.80 51.20 20.82
CA GLN A 62 6.54 52.42 21.17
C GLN A 62 5.95 53.67 20.49
N LEU A 63 4.74 53.57 19.95
CA LEU A 63 4.00 54.67 19.36
C LEU A 63 3.24 55.45 20.44
N ASP A 64 3.39 56.77 20.42
CA ASP A 64 2.66 57.68 21.29
C ASP A 64 1.26 57.96 20.74
N CYS A 65 0.30 58.26 21.63
CA CYS A 65 -1.08 58.58 21.22
C CYS A 65 -1.15 59.80 20.28
N SER A 66 -0.18 60.71 20.36
CA SER A 66 -0.04 61.89 19.50
C SER A 66 0.41 61.58 18.06
N ALA A 67 0.88 60.36 17.78
CA ALA A 67 1.32 59.95 16.45
C ALA A 67 0.14 59.62 15.51
N PHE A 68 -1.07 59.46 16.06
CA PHE A 68 -2.29 59.18 15.31
C PHE A 68 -2.97 60.49 14.88
N GLY A 69 -3.50 60.52 13.65
CA GLY A 69 -4.13 61.70 13.06
C GLY A 69 -5.61 61.51 12.74
N ASN A 70 -6.08 62.11 11.64
CA ASN A 70 -7.46 61.99 11.18
C ASN A 70 -7.88 60.53 10.98
N GLY A 71 -9.10 60.17 11.40
CA GLY A 71 -9.64 58.79 11.36
C GLY A 71 -9.54 58.05 12.69
N TYR A 72 -9.04 58.71 13.75
CA TYR A 72 -8.94 58.16 15.10
C TYR A 72 -9.49 59.13 16.15
N GLU A 73 -10.26 58.59 17.10
CA GLU A 73 -10.67 59.26 18.32
C GLU A 73 -9.54 59.14 19.35
N ILE A 74 -8.91 60.28 19.69
CA ILE A 74 -7.74 60.35 20.57
C ILE A 74 -8.14 60.99 21.91
N THR A 75 -7.90 60.28 23.01
CA THR A 75 -7.95 60.82 24.37
C THR A 75 -6.54 60.85 24.98
N GLU A 76 -6.37 61.45 26.16
CA GLU A 76 -5.05 61.51 26.83
C GLU A 76 -4.42 60.13 27.10
N ALA A 77 -5.20 59.03 27.11
CA ALA A 77 -4.72 57.70 27.45
C ALA A 77 -5.09 56.58 26.45
N THR A 78 -5.93 56.87 25.44
CA THR A 78 -6.40 55.87 24.47
C THR A 78 -6.54 56.45 23.06
N VAL A 79 -6.29 55.61 22.05
CA VAL A 79 -6.61 55.89 20.64
C VAL A 79 -7.54 54.81 20.13
N GLN A 80 -8.64 55.20 19.49
CA GLN A 80 -9.61 54.30 18.87
C GLN A 80 -9.82 54.67 17.41
N SER A 81 -9.85 53.68 16.50
CA SER A 81 -10.23 53.96 15.12
C SER A 81 -11.72 54.32 15.02
N GLU A 82 -12.06 55.27 14.15
CA GLU A 82 -13.45 55.55 13.76
C GLU A 82 -14.09 54.34 13.06
N ALA A 83 -13.28 53.53 12.35
CA ALA A 83 -13.70 52.28 11.76
C ALA A 83 -14.01 51.23 12.85
N LYS A 84 -15.25 50.72 12.83
CA LYS A 84 -15.77 49.74 13.80
C LYS A 84 -16.17 48.45 13.09
N ALA A 85 -15.99 47.31 13.76
CA ALA A 85 -16.52 46.02 13.35
C ALA A 85 -18.05 45.98 13.49
N LYS A 86 -18.68 44.92 12.96
CA LYS A 86 -20.15 44.74 13.00
C LYS A 86 -20.72 44.67 14.44
N ASP A 87 -19.88 44.34 15.41
CA ASP A 87 -20.21 44.27 16.84
C ASP A 87 -20.00 45.61 17.58
N GLY A 88 -19.62 46.68 16.87
CA GLY A 88 -19.39 48.01 17.41
C GLY A 88 -17.98 48.24 18.01
N GLN A 89 -17.08 47.25 17.99
CA GLN A 89 -15.72 47.41 18.49
C GLN A 89 -14.81 48.09 17.47
N SER A 90 -13.95 49.01 17.91
CA SER A 90 -12.98 49.68 17.03
C SER A 90 -11.96 48.68 16.46
N LEU A 91 -11.62 48.81 15.18
CA LEU A 91 -10.66 47.96 14.48
C LEU A 91 -9.21 48.18 14.92
N LEU A 92 -8.92 49.33 15.55
CA LEU A 92 -7.68 49.62 16.26
C LEU A 92 -7.99 50.23 17.62
N LEU A 93 -7.30 49.73 18.66
CA LEU A 93 -7.34 50.28 20.01
C LEU A 93 -5.92 50.32 20.59
N LEU A 94 -5.46 51.53 20.93
CA LEU A 94 -4.27 51.75 21.76
C LEU A 94 -4.73 52.10 23.18
N THR A 95 -4.23 51.40 24.19
CA THR A 95 -4.46 51.73 25.59
C THR A 95 -3.14 51.64 26.34
N LYS A 96 -2.70 52.76 26.94
CA LYS A 96 -1.37 52.91 27.55
C LYS A 96 -0.25 52.64 26.53
N SER A 97 0.29 51.44 26.49
CA SER A 97 1.35 50.99 25.59
C SER A 97 1.02 49.67 24.88
N THR A 98 -0.23 49.23 24.93
CA THR A 98 -0.70 48.01 24.28
C THR A 98 -1.56 48.37 23.09
N LEU A 99 -1.15 47.93 21.90
CA LEU A 99 -1.85 48.14 20.65
C LEU A 99 -2.60 46.85 20.26
N ARG A 100 -3.88 46.99 19.89
CA ARG A 100 -4.74 45.91 19.41
C ARG A 100 -5.23 46.26 18.01
N VAL A 101 -4.99 45.37 17.05
CA VAL A 101 -5.38 45.58 15.65
C VAL A 101 -6.18 44.39 15.12
N ARG A 102 -7.27 44.68 14.41
CA ARG A 102 -8.23 43.68 13.90
C ARG A 102 -8.43 43.67 12.38
N SER A 103 -7.60 44.37 11.62
CA SER A 103 -7.66 44.32 10.15
C SER A 103 -6.29 44.61 9.53
N PHE A 104 -6.08 44.12 8.30
CA PHE A 104 -4.85 44.42 7.57
C PHE A 104 -4.76 45.90 7.17
N ASP A 105 -5.89 46.56 6.91
CA ASP A 105 -5.91 48.00 6.68
C ASP A 105 -5.32 48.76 7.87
N GLN A 106 -5.78 48.48 9.08
CA GLN A 106 -5.25 49.15 10.27
C GLN A 106 -3.77 48.78 10.54
N LEU A 107 -3.34 47.55 10.22
CA LEU A 107 -1.91 47.19 10.31
C LEU A 107 -1.05 48.03 9.34
N SER A 108 -1.51 48.23 8.11
CA SER A 108 -0.81 49.07 7.13
C SER A 108 -0.69 50.52 7.61
N HIS A 109 -1.75 51.09 8.18
CA HIS A 109 -1.72 52.44 8.77
C HIS A 109 -0.74 52.55 9.95
N VAL A 110 -0.70 51.54 10.83
CA VAL A 110 0.26 51.50 11.95
C VAL A 110 1.70 51.49 11.43
N LEU A 111 2.00 50.73 10.38
CA LEU A 111 3.34 50.74 9.78
C LEU A 111 3.68 52.11 9.17
N GLN A 112 2.73 52.76 8.51
CA GLN A 112 2.92 54.12 7.97
C GLN A 112 3.23 55.14 9.08
N ILE A 113 2.54 55.07 10.22
CA ILE A 113 2.77 55.93 11.38
C ILE A 113 4.13 55.63 12.04
N ALA A 114 4.52 54.36 12.12
CA ALA A 114 5.76 53.94 12.76
C ALA A 114 7.03 54.45 12.05
N MET A 115 6.95 54.80 10.75
CA MET A 115 8.06 55.33 9.94
C MET A 115 9.39 54.55 10.12
N GLU A 116 10.35 55.09 10.87
CA GLU A 116 11.67 54.47 11.11
C GLU A 116 11.61 53.30 12.11
N LYS A 117 10.53 53.19 12.89
CA LYS A 117 10.32 52.15 13.91
C LYS A 117 9.60 50.89 13.39
N LYS A 118 9.30 50.79 12.09
CA LYS A 118 8.54 49.68 11.48
C LYS A 118 9.08 48.29 11.85
N LEU A 119 10.39 48.09 11.76
CA LEU A 119 11.03 46.80 12.08
C LEU A 119 10.78 46.38 13.53
N LYS A 120 10.86 47.33 14.48
CA LYS A 120 10.64 47.06 15.90
C LYS A 120 9.17 46.76 16.21
N GLU A 121 8.24 47.45 15.55
CA GLU A 121 6.80 47.19 15.71
C GLU A 121 6.41 45.81 15.16
N VAL A 122 6.89 45.44 13.96
CA VAL A 122 6.61 44.10 13.39
C VAL A 122 7.26 43.00 14.22
N GLN A 123 8.49 43.21 14.69
CA GLN A 123 9.15 42.27 15.59
C GLN A 123 8.34 42.05 16.87
N ALA A 124 7.95 43.13 17.56
CA ALA A 124 7.16 43.05 18.80
C ALA A 124 5.78 42.40 18.56
N CYS A 125 5.17 42.65 17.41
CA CYS A 125 3.92 42.00 17.00
C CYS A 125 4.08 40.49 16.84
N LEU A 126 5.11 40.02 16.12
CA LEU A 126 5.34 38.59 15.88
C LEU A 126 5.78 37.84 17.13
N GLU A 127 6.56 38.48 18.01
CA GLU A 127 6.97 37.90 19.30
C GLU A 127 5.78 37.71 20.26
N ALA A 128 4.83 38.66 20.26
CA ALA A 128 3.64 38.60 21.11
C ALA A 128 2.55 37.65 20.57
N ASN A 129 2.53 37.39 19.25
CA ASN A 129 1.48 36.65 18.56
C ASN A 129 2.06 35.42 17.85
N ARG A 130 2.22 34.30 18.58
CA ARG A 130 2.85 33.06 18.07
C ARG A 130 2.09 32.40 16.91
N ASP A 131 0.79 32.61 16.80
CA ASP A 131 0.03 32.10 15.67
C ASP A 131 -0.93 33.15 15.10
N PRO A 132 -0.39 34.08 14.29
CA PRO A 132 -1.20 35.15 13.73
C PRO A 132 -2.26 34.60 12.76
N ILE A 133 -2.04 33.44 12.14
CA ILE A 133 -3.01 32.81 11.24
C ILE A 133 -4.25 32.37 12.02
N VAL A 134 -4.05 31.73 13.19
CA VAL A 134 -5.14 31.33 14.08
C VAL A 134 -5.91 32.54 14.60
N GLN A 135 -5.23 33.63 14.96
CA GLN A 135 -5.90 34.85 15.42
C GLN A 135 -6.68 35.54 14.29
N ILE A 136 -6.13 35.56 13.06
CA ILE A 136 -6.79 36.20 11.91
C ILE A 136 -7.98 35.37 11.44
N LEU A 137 -7.80 34.08 11.16
CA LEU A 137 -8.79 33.24 10.46
C LEU A 137 -9.54 32.27 11.39
N GLY A 138 -8.97 31.93 12.54
CA GLY A 138 -9.52 31.01 13.54
C GLY A 138 -8.75 29.68 13.68
N PRO A 139 -9.08 28.88 14.72
CA PRO A 139 -8.35 27.66 15.08
C PRO A 139 -8.41 26.57 14.01
N GLU A 140 -9.41 26.59 13.14
CA GLU A 140 -9.53 25.64 12.02
C GLU A 140 -8.48 25.88 10.90
N TYR A 141 -7.74 26.98 10.95
CA TYR A 141 -6.66 27.34 10.02
C TYR A 141 -5.26 27.26 10.66
N GLY A 142 -5.16 26.77 11.91
CA GLY A 142 -3.88 26.59 12.59
C GLY A 142 -3.07 25.41 12.07
N THR A 143 -1.75 25.47 12.22
CA THR A 143 -0.84 24.36 11.92
C THR A 143 -0.97 23.28 12.99
N VAL A 144 -1.60 22.14 12.67
CA VAL A 144 -1.57 20.92 13.51
C VAL A 144 -0.28 20.17 13.21
N GLU A 145 0.47 19.81 14.24
CA GLU A 145 1.72 19.06 14.11
C GLU A 145 1.49 17.75 13.33
N GLY A 146 2.06 17.65 12.12
CA GLY A 146 2.33 16.37 11.45
C GLY A 146 1.48 15.97 10.24
N GLU A 147 0.41 16.69 9.88
CA GLU A 147 -0.37 16.36 8.66
C GLU A 147 -0.94 17.62 7.97
N ASP A 148 -0.61 17.83 6.69
CA ASP A 148 -1.16 18.89 5.83
C ASP A 148 -2.62 18.62 5.44
N ARG A 149 -3.53 18.53 6.43
CA ARG A 149 -4.97 18.28 6.22
C ARG A 149 -5.80 19.54 5.99
N SER A 150 -5.22 20.73 6.20
CA SER A 150 -5.92 22.01 6.13
C SER A 150 -6.42 22.34 4.71
N ILE A 151 -5.63 22.08 3.68
CA ILE A 151 -6.00 22.37 2.28
C ILE A 151 -7.10 21.42 1.77
N LEU A 152 -7.01 20.14 2.11
CA LEU A 152 -7.98 19.11 1.73
C LEU A 152 -9.36 19.35 2.37
N HIS A 153 -9.40 19.73 3.64
CA HIS A 153 -10.65 20.04 4.34
C HIS A 153 -11.31 21.34 3.81
N LEU A 154 -10.51 22.30 3.34
CA LEU A 154 -10.99 23.55 2.73
C LEU A 154 -11.58 23.34 1.33
N LEU A 155 -10.97 22.48 0.51
CA LEU A 155 -11.51 22.12 -0.81
C LEU A 155 -12.87 21.41 -0.72
N GLU A 156 -13.11 20.63 0.34
CA GLU A 156 -14.41 20.03 0.62
C GLU A 156 -15.51 21.04 0.97
N LYS A 157 -15.18 22.10 1.75
CA LYS A 157 -16.15 23.15 2.11
C LYS A 157 -16.57 24.00 0.90
N VAL A 158 -15.65 24.28 -0.03
CA VAL A 158 -15.96 25.04 -1.28
C VAL A 158 -16.88 24.25 -2.21
N LYS A 159 -16.70 22.93 -2.28
CA LYS A 159 -17.55 22.04 -3.08
C LYS A 159 -19.01 22.00 -2.60
N LYS A 160 -19.27 22.41 -1.36
CA LYS A 160 -20.61 22.45 -0.74
C LYS A 160 -21.33 23.80 -0.86
N GLY A 161 -20.77 24.78 -1.60
CA GLY A 161 -21.42 26.08 -1.83
C GLY A 161 -21.40 26.98 -0.58
N GLY A 162 -20.22 27.46 -0.20
CA GLY A 162 -20.00 28.25 1.02
C GLY A 162 -20.36 29.74 0.90
N ASP A 163 -20.69 30.33 2.06
CA ASP A 163 -20.95 31.76 2.30
C ASP A 163 -19.78 32.69 1.83
N PRO A 164 -20.03 33.92 1.33
CA PRO A 164 -18.99 34.81 0.80
C PRO A 164 -17.84 35.13 1.76
N GLU A 165 -18.08 35.06 3.08
CA GLU A 165 -17.03 35.25 4.08
C GLU A 165 -15.99 34.10 4.05
N THR A 166 -16.41 32.90 3.65
CA THR A 166 -15.53 31.72 3.50
C THR A 166 -14.58 31.88 2.32
N GLU A 167 -15.04 32.50 1.23
CA GLU A 167 -14.21 32.80 0.06
C GLU A 167 -13.10 33.81 0.39
N VAL A 168 -13.44 34.87 1.15
CA VAL A 168 -12.47 35.87 1.62
C VAL A 168 -11.44 35.24 2.57
N LYS A 169 -11.88 34.41 3.53
CA LYS A 169 -10.97 33.67 4.44
C LYS A 169 -10.01 32.75 3.68
N MET A 170 -10.51 32.02 2.68
CA MET A 170 -9.68 31.16 1.83
C MET A 170 -8.64 31.95 1.06
N LYS A 171 -9.02 33.10 0.50
CA LYS A 171 -8.08 33.95 -0.25
C LYS A 171 -7.01 34.56 0.66
N ILE A 172 -7.38 35.01 1.86
CA ILE A 172 -6.40 35.48 2.87
C ILE A 172 -5.45 34.34 3.26
N PHE A 173 -5.96 33.13 3.51
CA PHE A 173 -5.13 31.96 3.82
C PHE A 173 -4.12 31.65 2.71
N LEU A 174 -4.56 31.63 1.44
CA LEU A 174 -3.68 31.39 0.30
C LEU A 174 -2.60 32.47 0.15
N LEU A 175 -2.95 33.74 0.36
CA LEU A 175 -1.99 34.86 0.30
C LEU A 175 -0.94 34.78 1.42
N LEU A 176 -1.36 34.43 2.65
CA LEU A 176 -0.45 34.25 3.78
C LEU A 176 0.44 33.00 3.61
N HIS A 177 -0.10 31.92 3.06
CA HIS A 177 0.69 30.72 2.76
C HIS A 177 1.71 30.97 1.63
N GLN A 178 1.32 31.71 0.60
CA GLN A 178 2.23 32.14 -0.47
C GLN A 178 3.36 33.01 0.07
N LEU A 179 3.06 33.95 0.97
CA LEU A 179 4.08 34.75 1.67
C LEU A 179 5.05 33.85 2.45
N ASP A 180 4.53 32.89 3.24
CA ASP A 180 5.35 31.99 4.06
C ASP A 180 6.30 31.13 3.21
N LEU A 181 5.85 30.62 2.06
CA LEU A 181 6.70 29.92 1.10
C LEU A 181 7.78 30.83 0.48
N GLN A 182 7.42 32.06 0.14
CA GLN A 182 8.37 33.05 -0.40
C GLN A 182 9.47 33.39 0.62
N LEU A 183 9.06 33.63 1.87
CA LEU A 183 9.98 33.89 2.98
C LEU A 183 10.93 32.70 3.17
N LEU A 184 10.42 31.47 3.23
CA LEU A 184 11.23 30.25 3.40
C LEU A 184 12.26 30.06 2.27
N ASN A 185 11.84 30.22 1.01
CA ASN A 185 12.74 30.08 -0.15
C ASN A 185 13.83 31.16 -0.17
N SER A 186 13.46 32.40 0.20
CA SER A 186 14.43 33.50 0.29
C SER A 186 15.47 33.25 1.38
N SER A 187 15.04 32.71 2.53
CA SER A 187 15.92 32.36 3.65
C SER A 187 16.83 31.19 3.33
N LEU A 188 16.31 30.13 2.67
CA LEU A 188 17.14 28.99 2.23
C LEU A 188 18.24 29.43 1.26
N LYS A 189 17.96 30.40 0.39
CA LYS A 189 18.97 30.95 -0.51
C LYS A 189 20.09 31.69 0.24
N GLN A 190 19.75 32.46 1.28
CA GLN A 190 20.76 33.10 2.15
C GLN A 190 21.54 32.05 2.96
N ILE A 191 20.87 31.04 3.53
CA ILE A 191 21.53 29.93 4.25
C ILE A 191 22.46 29.13 3.32
N SER A 192 22.10 28.95 2.05
CA SER A 192 22.92 28.22 1.07
C SER A 192 24.19 28.96 0.65
N GLN A 193 24.29 30.27 0.91
CA GLN A 193 25.52 31.04 0.64
C GLN A 193 26.56 30.89 1.77
N ASP A 194 26.16 30.37 2.94
CA ASP A 194 27.01 30.13 4.11
C ASP A 194 27.44 28.64 4.26
N VAL A 195 27.52 27.87 3.17
CA VAL A 195 27.87 26.44 3.22
C VAL A 195 29.31 26.24 3.72
N ARG A 196 29.41 25.66 4.92
CA ARG A 196 30.65 25.20 5.54
C ARG A 196 31.21 24.00 4.77
N LEU A 197 32.50 24.03 4.45
CA LEU A 197 33.22 22.87 3.91
C LEU A 197 33.04 21.67 4.85
N ASN A 198 32.80 20.48 4.29
CA ASN A 198 32.65 19.25 5.06
C ASN A 198 33.64 18.18 4.55
N PRO A 199 33.91 17.12 5.35
CA PRO A 199 34.93 16.14 4.99
C PRO A 199 34.68 15.39 3.68
N ALA A 200 33.40 15.19 3.30
CA ALA A 200 33.04 14.54 2.05
C ALA A 200 33.36 15.42 0.82
N ALA A 201 33.05 16.71 0.89
CA ALA A 201 33.34 17.68 -0.17
C ALA A 201 34.85 17.80 -0.43
N VAL A 202 35.65 17.89 0.64
CA VAL A 202 37.11 17.96 0.55
C VAL A 202 37.71 16.69 -0.05
N ASN A 203 37.28 15.50 0.40
CA ASN A 203 37.74 14.23 -0.15
C ASN A 203 37.43 14.10 -1.66
N ASN A 204 36.25 14.53 -2.08
CA ASN A 204 35.85 14.47 -3.50
C ASN A 204 36.70 15.41 -4.37
N GLU A 205 36.96 16.63 -3.91
CA GLU A 205 37.79 17.61 -4.62
C GLU A 205 39.25 17.14 -4.73
N VAL A 206 39.80 16.57 -3.66
CA VAL A 206 41.15 15.96 -3.66
C VAL A 206 41.24 14.79 -4.62
N ASN A 207 40.26 13.87 -4.62
CA ASN A 207 40.24 12.73 -5.54
C ASN A 207 40.13 13.17 -6.99
N LEU A 208 39.37 14.24 -7.27
CA LEU A 208 39.26 14.81 -8.60
C LEU A 208 40.61 15.38 -9.06
N LEU A 209 41.28 16.17 -8.22
CA LEU A 209 42.58 16.77 -8.55
C LEU A 209 43.67 15.70 -8.75
N LYS A 210 43.69 14.64 -7.93
CA LYS A 210 44.61 13.50 -8.10
C LYS A 210 44.50 12.82 -9.47
N ASN A 211 43.30 12.75 -10.04
CA ASN A 211 43.12 12.18 -11.37
C ASN A 211 43.74 13.03 -12.50
N PHE A 212 44.11 14.28 -12.20
CA PHE A 212 44.78 15.19 -13.12
C PHE A 212 46.25 15.46 -12.72
N SER A 213 46.81 14.66 -11.81
CA SER A 213 48.19 14.70 -11.34
C SER A 213 48.99 13.51 -11.89
N GLU A 214 50.00 13.78 -12.71
CA GLU A 214 50.96 12.78 -13.25
C GLU A 214 52.35 13.44 -13.45
N GLU A 215 53.40 12.62 -13.54
CA GLU A 215 54.79 13.05 -13.84
C GLU A 215 54.92 13.52 -15.31
N GLY A 216 54.51 14.76 -15.60
CA GLY A 216 54.69 15.39 -16.91
C GLY A 216 54.37 16.88 -16.91
N GLU A 217 55.12 17.70 -17.67
CA GLU A 217 55.00 19.17 -17.66
C GLU A 217 53.63 19.72 -18.13
N ASP A 218 52.85 18.90 -18.85
CA ASP A 218 51.53 19.25 -19.39
C ASP A 218 50.34 18.86 -18.46
N THR A 219 50.61 18.32 -17.27
CA THR A 219 49.59 17.90 -16.29
C THR A 219 49.17 19.05 -15.38
N VAL A 220 48.02 18.93 -14.70
CA VAL A 220 47.45 20.06 -13.94
C VAL A 220 48.24 20.33 -12.65
N LEU A 221 48.77 19.28 -12.00
CA LEU A 221 49.61 19.34 -10.81
C LEU A 221 50.68 18.24 -10.89
N GLU A 222 51.84 18.44 -10.25
CA GLU A 222 52.89 17.41 -10.15
C GLU A 222 52.47 16.30 -9.18
N SER A 223 52.07 16.69 -7.96
CA SER A 223 51.53 15.75 -6.97
C SER A 223 50.58 16.44 -5.99
N LEU A 224 49.73 15.65 -5.34
CA LEU A 224 48.83 16.10 -4.30
C LEU A 224 48.63 14.95 -3.30
N GLU A 225 49.06 15.14 -2.06
CA GLU A 225 49.05 14.10 -1.04
C GLU A 225 48.50 14.60 0.30
N TYR A 226 47.91 13.68 1.07
CA TYR A 226 47.55 13.96 2.46
C TYR A 226 48.80 13.83 3.34
N THR A 227 48.91 14.68 4.35
CA THR A 227 49.98 14.51 5.36
C THR A 227 49.75 13.31 6.27
N SER A 228 48.54 12.74 6.28
CA SER A 228 48.18 11.54 7.02
C SER A 228 47.17 10.68 6.26
N ASP A 229 47.44 9.37 6.22
CA ASP A 229 46.54 8.37 5.64
C ASP A 229 45.42 7.93 6.57
N TYR A 230 45.48 8.32 7.85
CA TYR A 230 44.49 7.91 8.84
C TYR A 230 43.20 8.72 8.73
N VAL A 231 42.06 8.03 8.67
CA VAL A 231 40.71 8.62 8.60
C VAL A 231 39.92 8.26 9.86
N PHE A 232 39.43 9.26 10.57
CA PHE A 232 38.58 9.08 11.75
C PHE A 232 37.14 8.69 11.34
N SER A 233 36.36 8.15 12.27
CA SER A 233 34.97 7.70 12.03
C SER A 233 34.02 8.81 11.54
N ASN A 234 34.37 10.08 11.73
CA ASN A 234 33.65 11.24 11.22
C ASN A 234 34.11 11.72 9.83
N GLY A 235 35.03 10.99 9.19
CA GLY A 235 35.55 11.31 7.85
C GLY A 235 36.68 12.36 7.84
N CYS A 236 37.03 12.96 8.97
CA CYS A 236 38.17 13.88 9.07
C CYS A 236 39.51 13.13 9.09
N ARG A 237 40.57 13.80 8.64
CA ARG A 237 41.98 13.36 8.74
C ARG A 237 42.80 14.22 9.72
N ALA A 238 42.26 15.35 10.18
CA ALA A 238 42.87 16.16 11.23
C ALA A 238 42.78 15.45 12.60
N PRO A 239 43.74 15.62 13.53
CA PRO A 239 43.67 15.06 14.88
C PRO A 239 42.49 15.60 15.69
N PRO A 240 41.93 14.84 16.66
CA PRO A 240 40.70 15.22 17.37
C PRO A 240 40.76 16.59 18.06
N TRP A 241 41.92 16.98 18.62
CA TRP A 241 42.07 18.29 19.27
C TRP A 241 42.06 19.47 18.28
N ARG A 242 42.35 19.24 16.99
CA ARG A 242 42.24 20.25 15.92
C ARG A 242 40.86 20.25 15.25
N GLN A 243 40.18 19.11 15.25
CA GLN A 243 38.78 19.03 14.77
C GLN A 243 37.83 19.93 15.59
N VAL A 244 38.11 20.15 16.88
CA VAL A 244 37.35 21.10 17.72
C VAL A 244 37.43 22.53 17.19
N HIS A 245 38.52 22.87 16.48
CA HIS A 245 38.70 24.15 15.81
C HIS A 245 38.15 24.17 14.37
N GLY A 246 37.43 23.12 13.96
CA GLY A 246 36.80 23.01 12.66
C GLY A 246 37.74 22.55 11.53
N GLU A 247 38.92 22.03 11.83
CA GLU A 247 39.87 21.53 10.82
C GLU A 247 39.52 20.10 10.36
N ILE A 248 39.61 19.86 9.06
CA ILE A 248 39.15 18.65 8.38
C ILE A 248 40.34 17.77 7.99
N CYS A 249 41.32 18.31 7.24
CA CYS A 249 42.53 17.61 6.81
C CYS A 249 43.65 18.58 6.44
N TYR A 250 44.86 18.04 6.25
CA TYR A 250 46.01 18.78 5.74
C TYR A 250 46.56 18.09 4.49
N LEU A 251 46.99 18.91 3.53
CA LEU A 251 47.47 18.47 2.22
C LEU A 251 48.82 19.10 1.92
N VAL A 252 49.66 18.36 1.21
CA VAL A 252 50.86 18.86 0.51
C VAL A 252 50.55 18.82 -0.97
N ILE A 253 50.59 19.98 -1.62
CA ILE A 253 50.33 20.11 -3.06
C ILE A 253 51.62 20.60 -3.73
N ASN A 254 52.04 19.93 -4.80
CA ASN A 254 53.17 20.35 -5.62
C ASN A 254 52.65 20.86 -6.98
N PRO A 255 52.55 22.18 -7.18
CA PRO A 255 52.35 22.77 -8.50
C PRO A 255 53.67 22.80 -9.29
N HIS A 256 53.58 22.80 -10.62
CA HIS A 256 54.74 22.80 -11.52
C HIS A 256 55.59 24.08 -11.50
N ASP A 257 55.14 25.14 -10.83
CA ASP A 257 55.74 26.48 -10.85
C ASP A 257 56.05 27.07 -9.47
N THR A 258 55.74 26.36 -8.39
CA THR A 258 55.97 26.84 -7.01
C THR A 258 56.53 25.74 -6.13
N ASP A 259 57.18 26.13 -5.04
CA ASP A 259 57.55 25.20 -3.98
C ASP A 259 56.30 24.48 -3.40
N PRO A 260 56.47 23.28 -2.79
CA PRO A 260 55.38 22.54 -2.16
C PRO A 260 54.53 23.39 -1.22
N LEU A 261 53.22 23.42 -1.48
CA LEU A 261 52.24 24.19 -0.72
C LEU A 261 51.57 23.28 0.33
N CYS A 262 51.85 23.54 1.60
CA CYS A 262 51.17 22.89 2.72
C CYS A 262 49.89 23.66 3.08
N ILE A 263 48.73 23.02 2.97
CA ILE A 263 47.43 23.66 3.23
C ILE A 263 46.62 22.93 4.30
N THR A 264 45.79 23.69 5.01
CA THR A 264 44.76 23.21 5.93
C THR A 264 43.39 23.40 5.30
N CYS A 265 42.61 22.32 5.20
CA CYS A 265 41.19 22.39 4.86
C CYS A 265 40.39 22.40 6.16
N SER A 266 39.53 23.40 6.33
CA SER A 266 38.67 23.57 7.51
C SER A 266 37.23 23.84 7.10
N THR A 267 36.29 23.70 8.03
CA THR A 267 34.88 24.07 7.86
C THR A 267 34.68 25.54 7.48
N ALA A 268 35.68 26.39 7.73
CA ALA A 268 35.69 27.81 7.37
C ALA A 268 36.31 28.10 5.98
N GLY A 269 36.96 27.12 5.34
CA GLY A 269 37.73 27.32 4.11
C GLY A 269 39.10 26.65 4.10
N VAL A 270 39.83 26.88 3.01
CA VAL A 270 41.17 26.36 2.72
C VAL A 270 42.21 27.48 2.85
N PHE A 271 43.33 27.22 3.54
CA PHE A 271 44.41 28.21 3.72
C PHE A 271 45.80 27.56 3.83
N LEU A 272 46.87 28.33 3.59
CA LEU A 272 48.26 27.89 3.74
C LEU A 272 48.65 27.76 5.22
N ASN A 273 49.29 26.66 5.60
CA ASN A 273 49.87 26.46 6.93
C ASN A 273 51.40 26.52 6.89
N GLY A 274 52.05 26.47 8.06
CA GLY A 274 53.51 26.61 8.20
C GLY A 274 54.32 25.38 7.74
N GLY A 275 53.67 24.30 7.31
CA GLY A 275 54.33 23.10 6.78
C GLY A 275 55.06 22.26 7.81
N GLN A 276 55.85 21.29 7.35
CA GLN A 276 56.66 20.42 8.20
C GLN A 276 58.03 21.06 8.44
N ILE A 277 58.43 21.19 9.70
CA ILE A 277 59.73 21.78 10.06
C ILE A 277 60.81 20.70 9.90
N ASP A 278 61.82 20.97 9.05
CA ASP A 278 62.93 20.05 8.78
C ASP A 278 63.48 19.40 10.06
N GLY A 279 63.33 18.07 10.16
CA GLY A 279 63.90 17.25 11.23
C GLY A 279 63.01 16.90 12.41
N LYS A 280 61.70 17.24 12.42
CA LYS A 280 60.72 16.72 13.41
C LYS A 280 59.36 16.39 12.76
N ASP A 281 58.67 15.36 13.24
CA ASP A 281 57.29 14.97 12.85
C ASP A 281 56.20 15.99 13.28
N HIS A 282 56.55 17.28 13.39
CA HIS A 282 55.65 18.33 13.85
C HIS A 282 55.28 19.25 12.68
N ILE A 283 54.01 19.21 12.29
CA ILE A 283 53.42 20.15 11.32
C ILE A 283 53.10 21.46 12.07
N ASP A 284 53.55 22.60 11.52
CA ASP A 284 53.13 23.93 11.95
C ASP A 284 51.75 24.24 11.35
N TYR A 285 50.72 24.16 12.20
CA TYR A 285 49.32 24.37 11.81
C TYR A 285 48.89 25.84 11.83
N GLU A 286 49.80 26.80 12.03
CA GLU A 286 49.44 28.22 12.00
C GLU A 286 49.07 28.68 10.58
N ARG A 287 47.96 29.41 10.49
CA ARG A 287 47.49 30.03 9.23
C ARG A 287 48.48 31.10 8.78
N LYS A 288 49.05 30.93 7.59
CA LYS A 288 49.97 31.88 6.93
C LYS A 288 49.36 32.58 5.70
N SER A 289 48.10 32.30 5.35
CA SER A 289 47.39 33.00 4.27
C SER A 289 45.94 33.34 4.60
N ASP A 290 45.30 34.12 3.72
CA ASP A 290 43.84 34.27 3.69
C ASP A 290 43.14 32.92 3.44
N VAL A 291 41.84 32.89 3.75
CA VAL A 291 40.99 31.70 3.66
C VAL A 291 40.19 31.72 2.36
N TYR A 292 40.26 30.63 1.62
CA TYR A 292 39.62 30.44 0.32
C TYR A 292 38.47 29.44 0.45
N LYS A 293 37.47 29.55 -0.43
CA LYS A 293 36.26 28.73 -0.37
C LYS A 293 36.46 27.24 -0.71
N ASP A 294 37.46 26.91 -1.52
CA ASP A 294 37.75 25.56 -2.02
C ASP A 294 39.22 25.47 -2.50
N ILE A 295 39.72 24.25 -2.72
CA ILE A 295 41.14 23.99 -3.06
C ILE A 295 41.46 24.56 -4.45
N VAL A 296 40.54 24.44 -5.41
CA VAL A 296 40.72 24.96 -6.77
C VAL A 296 40.88 26.48 -6.78
N THR A 297 40.10 27.20 -5.99
CA THR A 297 40.18 28.67 -5.89
C THR A 297 41.50 29.11 -5.26
N PHE A 298 41.96 28.38 -4.23
CA PHE A 298 43.29 28.60 -3.65
C PHE A 298 44.41 28.40 -4.70
N LEU A 299 44.37 27.31 -5.47
CA LEU A 299 45.39 27.00 -6.48
C LEU A 299 45.39 27.97 -7.65
N ARG A 300 44.21 28.46 -8.09
CA ARG A 300 44.11 29.48 -9.14
C ARG A 300 44.82 30.79 -8.77
N GLU A 301 44.81 31.15 -7.49
CA GLU A 301 45.45 32.38 -7.00
C GLU A 301 46.96 32.19 -6.81
N ARG A 302 47.40 30.96 -6.51
CA ARG A 302 48.79 30.65 -6.09
C ARG A 302 49.68 30.10 -7.20
N SER A 303 49.11 29.45 -8.22
CA SER A 303 49.87 28.84 -9.31
C SER A 303 49.34 29.32 -10.67
N PRO A 304 50.02 30.28 -11.33
CA PRO A 304 49.74 30.65 -12.71
C PRO A 304 49.82 29.47 -13.68
N LYS A 305 50.73 28.51 -13.45
CA LYS A 305 50.90 27.32 -14.30
C LYS A 305 49.73 26.35 -14.17
N PHE A 306 49.16 26.19 -12.98
CA PHE A 306 47.92 25.45 -12.76
C PHE A 306 46.78 26.04 -13.62
N VAL A 307 46.66 27.37 -13.68
CA VAL A 307 45.65 28.04 -14.53
C VAL A 307 45.91 27.80 -16.02
N GLU A 308 47.17 27.88 -16.46
CA GLU A 308 47.57 27.64 -17.85
C GLU A 308 47.31 26.20 -18.29
N ASN A 309 47.73 25.21 -17.51
CA ASN A 309 47.58 23.79 -17.84
C ASN A 309 46.10 23.35 -17.78
N MET A 310 45.34 23.89 -16.82
CA MET A 310 43.88 23.72 -16.79
C MET A 310 43.20 24.36 -18.02
N ALA A 311 43.72 25.46 -18.56
CA ALA A 311 43.23 26.07 -19.80
C ALA A 311 43.66 25.30 -21.07
N LYS A 312 44.86 24.70 -21.11
CA LYS A 312 45.33 23.85 -22.23
C LYS A 312 44.48 22.60 -22.43
N GLN A 313 44.10 21.94 -21.32
CA GLN A 313 43.12 20.84 -21.32
C GLN A 313 41.79 21.25 -21.99
N VAL A 314 41.38 22.51 -21.84
CA VAL A 314 40.16 23.09 -22.47
C VAL A 314 40.42 23.54 -23.93
N SER A 315 41.66 23.86 -24.29
CA SER A 315 42.06 24.41 -25.59
C SER A 315 42.07 23.36 -26.71
N VAL A 316 42.44 22.12 -26.39
CA VAL A 316 42.39 20.98 -27.33
C VAL A 316 40.94 20.68 -27.75
N LEU A 317 39.96 20.92 -26.88
CA LEU A 317 38.52 20.82 -27.19
C LEU A 317 38.02 21.96 -28.11
N SER A 318 38.61 23.15 -28.07
CA SER A 318 38.16 24.32 -28.85
C SER A 318 38.46 24.20 -30.35
N TYR A 319 39.60 23.60 -30.71
CA TYR A 319 39.99 23.41 -32.12
C TYR A 319 39.13 22.37 -32.84
N LEU A 320 38.72 21.30 -32.15
CA LEU A 320 37.77 20.31 -32.66
C LEU A 320 36.35 20.87 -32.80
N PHE A 321 35.95 21.81 -31.92
CA PHE A 321 34.64 22.45 -31.95
C PHE A 321 34.44 23.34 -33.20
N LYS A 322 35.49 24.03 -33.67
CA LYS A 322 35.43 24.88 -34.87
C LYS A 322 35.31 24.09 -36.17
N MET A 323 35.85 22.88 -36.24
CA MET A 323 35.72 21.99 -37.40
C MET A 323 34.30 21.40 -37.52
N CYS A 324 33.67 21.07 -36.39
CA CYS A 324 32.30 20.53 -36.36
C CYS A 324 31.22 21.57 -36.71
N LEU A 325 31.43 22.86 -36.40
CA LEU A 325 30.47 23.92 -36.71
C LEU A 325 30.27 24.09 -38.24
N PHE A 326 31.29 23.82 -39.04
CA PHE A 326 31.22 23.92 -40.51
C PHE A 326 30.41 22.78 -41.14
N ILE A 327 30.40 21.60 -40.51
CA ILE A 327 29.66 20.41 -40.96
C ILE A 327 28.17 20.49 -40.54
N LEU A 328 27.88 21.12 -39.40
CA LEU A 328 26.53 21.28 -38.86
C LEU A 328 25.65 22.21 -39.71
N VAL A 329 26.23 23.27 -40.29
CA VAL A 329 25.49 24.21 -41.16
C VAL A 329 25.06 23.53 -42.47
N TYR A 330 25.88 22.63 -43.01
CA TYR A 330 25.56 21.88 -44.23
C TYR A 330 24.50 20.78 -44.01
N SER A 331 24.41 20.26 -42.79
CA SER A 331 23.47 19.19 -42.41
C SER A 331 22.08 19.74 -42.06
N CYS A 332 21.98 20.96 -41.53
CA CYS A 332 20.72 21.63 -41.26
C CYS A 332 19.91 21.95 -42.54
N LEU A 333 20.56 22.30 -43.65
CA LEU A 333 19.85 22.52 -44.93
C LEU A 333 19.24 21.22 -45.51
N LYS A 334 19.80 20.04 -45.16
CA LYS A 334 19.29 18.74 -45.60
C LYS A 334 18.07 18.27 -44.78
N TRP A 335 18.03 18.61 -43.49
CA TRP A 335 16.95 18.23 -42.56
C TRP A 335 15.64 18.98 -42.81
N VAL A 336 15.71 20.24 -43.25
CA VAL A 336 14.50 21.03 -43.61
C VAL A 336 13.77 20.43 -44.82
N MET A 337 14.49 19.77 -45.75
CA MET A 337 13.85 19.03 -46.85
C MET A 337 13.25 17.67 -46.42
N LEU A 338 13.82 17.00 -45.42
CA LEU A 338 13.31 15.71 -44.92
C LEU A 338 12.03 15.86 -44.08
N PHE A 339 11.90 16.96 -43.35
CA PHE A 339 10.73 17.24 -42.51
C PHE A 339 9.43 17.42 -43.32
N PHE A 340 9.53 17.88 -44.57
CA PHE A 340 8.38 17.97 -45.48
C PHE A 340 7.91 16.62 -46.03
N ILE A 341 8.75 15.58 -45.98
CA ILE A 341 8.42 14.23 -46.48
C ILE A 341 7.74 13.38 -45.40
N PHE A 342 8.06 13.60 -44.12
CA PHE A 342 7.56 12.78 -43.00
C PHE A 342 6.15 13.16 -42.48
N SER A 343 5.61 14.33 -42.82
CA SER A 343 4.25 14.72 -42.37
C SER A 343 3.12 13.93 -43.07
N LYS A 344 3.43 13.13 -44.09
CA LYS A 344 2.44 12.41 -44.92
C LYS A 344 2.17 10.95 -44.53
N THR A 345 2.83 10.40 -43.50
CA THR A 345 2.71 8.97 -43.13
C THR A 345 1.99 8.68 -41.80
N SER A 346 1.54 9.70 -41.06
CA SER A 346 0.80 9.50 -39.80
C SER A 346 -0.69 9.14 -39.98
N ALA A 347 -1.24 9.21 -41.20
CA ALA A 347 -2.66 8.96 -41.47
C ALA A 347 -2.96 7.55 -42.03
N ARG A 348 -2.40 6.47 -41.45
CA ARG A 348 -2.80 5.11 -41.87
C ARG A 348 -2.48 3.97 -40.88
N PHE A 349 -2.98 4.02 -39.66
CA PHE A 349 -3.19 2.79 -38.85
C PHE A 349 -4.43 2.95 -37.96
N ASN A 350 -5.59 2.63 -38.54
CA ASN A 350 -6.80 2.31 -37.79
C ASN A 350 -7.25 0.89 -38.22
N ASN A 351 -7.74 0.14 -37.23
CA ASN A 351 -8.34 -1.21 -37.27
C ASN A 351 -7.38 -2.39 -37.09
N VAL A 352 -7.38 -2.97 -35.87
CA VAL A 352 -7.99 -4.29 -35.61
C VAL A 352 -8.55 -4.27 -34.18
N SER A 353 -9.87 -4.44 -34.09
CA SER A 353 -10.63 -4.65 -32.86
C SER A 353 -10.63 -6.14 -32.49
N GLU A 354 -10.18 -6.49 -31.30
CA GLU A 354 -10.52 -7.77 -30.67
C GLU A 354 -11.19 -7.51 -29.32
N SER A 355 -12.46 -7.92 -29.23
CA SER A 355 -13.27 -7.83 -28.03
C SER A 355 -12.90 -8.94 -27.05
N SER A 356 -12.66 -8.62 -25.79
CA SER A 356 -12.81 -9.59 -24.71
C SER A 356 -13.27 -8.89 -23.44
N SER A 357 -14.49 -9.23 -23.02
CA SER A 357 -15.11 -8.90 -21.76
C SER A 357 -14.34 -9.51 -20.59
N GLU A 358 -13.63 -8.69 -19.82
CA GLU A 358 -13.23 -9.02 -18.45
C GLU A 358 -13.47 -7.76 -17.60
N THR A 359 -14.23 -7.96 -16.53
CA THR A 359 -14.75 -6.93 -15.62
C THR A 359 -13.64 -6.07 -15.03
N GLU A 360 -13.83 -4.76 -15.16
CA GLU A 360 -12.99 -3.70 -14.61
C GLU A 360 -13.27 -3.58 -13.11
N GLU A 361 -12.37 -4.10 -12.29
CA GLU A 361 -12.21 -3.67 -10.89
C GLU A 361 -10.74 -3.35 -10.69
N ASP A 362 -10.43 -2.06 -10.81
CA ASP A 362 -9.42 -1.31 -10.09
C ASP A 362 -9.74 0.17 -10.40
N GLU A 363 -10.27 0.92 -9.42
CA GLU A 363 -10.57 2.35 -9.59
C GLU A 363 -9.26 3.13 -9.82
N GLU A 364 -8.89 3.36 -11.07
CA GLU A 364 -7.77 4.23 -11.44
C GLU A 364 -8.27 5.67 -11.62
N GLN A 365 -7.99 6.54 -10.62
CA GLN A 365 -8.27 7.97 -10.75
C GLN A 365 -7.37 8.61 -11.82
N PRO A 366 -7.90 9.51 -12.67
CA PRO A 366 -7.09 10.27 -13.60
C PRO A 366 -6.32 11.36 -12.84
N VAL A 367 -5.00 11.23 -12.76
CA VAL A 367 -4.13 12.24 -12.14
C VAL A 367 -4.07 13.46 -13.06
N ARG A 368 -4.61 14.59 -12.57
CA ARG A 368 -4.56 15.89 -13.26
C ARG A 368 -3.13 16.42 -13.26
N HIS A 369 -2.72 16.96 -14.40
CA HIS A 369 -1.49 17.73 -14.59
C HIS A 369 -1.43 18.91 -13.62
N HIS A 370 -0.32 19.03 -12.89
CA HIS A 370 0.08 20.28 -12.26
C HIS A 370 1.04 21.03 -13.20
N GLU A 371 0.53 22.04 -13.87
CA GLU A 371 1.33 23.16 -14.38
C GLU A 371 1.37 24.25 -13.30
N GLY A 372 2.56 24.77 -12.98
CA GLY A 372 2.70 25.93 -12.09
C GLY A 372 4.10 26.03 -11.48
N GLY A 373 4.89 26.98 -11.97
CA GLY A 373 6.30 27.14 -11.64
C GLY A 373 6.61 27.67 -10.24
N THR A 374 7.70 27.16 -9.69
CA THR A 374 8.44 27.62 -8.50
C THR A 374 9.93 27.34 -8.72
N ASP A 375 10.81 28.17 -8.14
CA ASP A 375 12.27 28.03 -8.26
C ASP A 375 12.75 26.63 -7.85
N LEU A 376 13.47 25.99 -8.77
CA LEU A 376 13.81 24.58 -8.72
C LEU A 376 15.04 24.32 -7.80
N PRO A 377 15.06 23.21 -7.02
CA PRO A 377 16.18 22.85 -6.14
C PRO A 377 17.54 22.78 -6.87
N SER A 378 18.65 22.94 -6.14
CA SER A 378 20.01 22.87 -6.72
C SER A 378 20.28 21.53 -7.41
N GLU A 379 19.72 20.44 -6.89
CA GLU A 379 19.77 19.11 -7.48
C GLU A 379 19.03 19.04 -8.83
N TYR A 380 17.91 19.77 -8.95
CA TYR A 380 17.16 19.85 -10.21
C TYR A 380 18.02 20.53 -11.30
N TRP A 381 18.69 21.64 -10.96
CA TRP A 381 19.60 22.32 -11.89
C TRP A 381 20.85 21.49 -12.20
N GLY A 382 21.36 20.74 -11.23
CA GLY A 382 22.43 19.77 -11.40
C GLY A 382 22.06 18.68 -12.42
N ILE A 383 20.90 18.05 -12.23
CA ILE A 383 20.34 17.06 -13.15
C ILE A 383 20.07 17.68 -14.52
N GLN A 384 19.57 18.92 -14.59
CA GLN A 384 19.34 19.62 -15.86
C GLN A 384 20.64 19.86 -16.63
N LYS A 385 21.71 20.23 -15.93
CA LYS A 385 23.03 20.42 -16.54
C LYS A 385 23.57 19.09 -17.06
N LEU A 386 23.48 18.03 -16.28
CA LEU A 386 23.91 16.68 -16.70
C LEU A 386 23.07 16.15 -17.87
N ALA A 387 21.76 16.40 -17.89
CA ALA A 387 20.88 16.01 -18.99
C ALA A 387 21.29 16.63 -20.34
N LYS A 388 21.89 17.84 -20.34
CA LYS A 388 22.46 18.43 -21.57
C LYS A 388 23.69 17.66 -22.07
N TYR A 389 24.54 17.19 -21.16
CA TYR A 389 25.69 16.36 -21.51
C TYR A 389 25.27 14.97 -22.00
N LEU A 390 24.17 14.40 -21.47
CA LEU A 390 23.60 13.15 -21.98
C LEU A 390 23.03 13.28 -23.40
N LYS A 391 22.46 14.45 -23.77
CA LYS A 391 21.86 14.69 -25.09
C LYS A 391 22.87 14.95 -26.21
N GLY A 392 24.11 15.37 -25.89
CA GLY A 392 25.09 15.82 -26.89
C GLY A 392 26.54 15.41 -26.67
N GLY A 393 26.83 14.59 -25.65
CA GLY A 393 28.18 14.10 -25.33
C GLY A 393 28.62 12.92 -26.21
N ASN A 394 29.94 12.75 -26.36
CA ASN A 394 30.51 11.50 -26.87
C ASN A 394 30.37 10.36 -25.82
N PRO A 395 30.61 9.08 -26.15
CA PRO A 395 30.39 7.97 -25.22
C PRO A 395 31.06 8.16 -23.86
N THR A 396 32.29 8.69 -23.83
CA THR A 396 33.03 8.97 -22.59
C THR A 396 32.35 10.06 -21.75
N ALA A 397 31.96 11.17 -22.37
CA ALA A 397 31.27 12.27 -21.68
C ALA A 397 29.88 11.84 -21.18
N THR A 398 29.17 11.02 -21.95
CA THR A 398 27.88 10.44 -21.57
C THR A 398 28.02 9.52 -20.37
N VAL A 399 29.03 8.63 -20.34
CA VAL A 399 29.30 7.76 -19.19
C VAL A 399 29.65 8.56 -17.94
N ILE A 400 30.50 9.60 -18.06
CA ILE A 400 30.83 10.49 -16.94
C ILE A 400 29.57 11.20 -16.42
N ALA A 401 28.71 11.71 -17.31
CA ALA A 401 27.46 12.35 -16.92
C ALA A 401 26.48 11.37 -16.25
N LEU A 402 26.41 10.12 -16.69
CA LEU A 402 25.62 9.06 -16.04
C LEU A 402 26.16 8.73 -14.64
N CYS A 403 27.49 8.63 -14.48
CA CYS A 403 28.12 8.43 -13.17
C CYS A 403 27.83 9.61 -12.23
N SER A 404 28.01 10.85 -12.70
CA SER A 404 27.71 12.05 -11.92
C SER A 404 26.22 12.19 -11.59
N MET A 405 25.32 11.66 -12.43
CA MET A 405 23.88 11.64 -12.14
C MET A 405 23.53 10.67 -11.02
N LYS A 406 24.30 9.58 -10.86
CA LYS A 406 24.14 8.61 -9.78
C LYS A 406 24.65 9.15 -8.42
N ASP A 407 25.51 10.16 -8.43
CA ASP A 407 25.96 10.81 -7.19
C ASP A 407 24.85 11.63 -6.51
N PHE A 408 23.75 11.91 -7.21
CA PHE A 408 22.54 12.48 -6.62
C PHE A 408 21.69 11.40 -5.93
N ASN A 409 20.92 11.81 -4.93
CA ASN A 409 19.95 10.92 -4.29
C ASN A 409 18.73 10.69 -5.20
N LEU A 410 18.80 9.67 -6.06
CA LEU A 410 17.75 9.33 -7.02
C LEU A 410 16.49 8.73 -6.37
N ALA A 411 16.53 8.40 -5.08
CA ALA A 411 15.35 8.00 -4.32
C ALA A 411 14.44 9.19 -3.95
N GLN A 412 14.98 10.43 -3.96
CA GLN A 412 14.20 11.62 -3.68
C GLN A 412 13.25 11.97 -4.83
N GLU A 413 12.03 12.34 -4.49
CA GLU A 413 10.98 12.70 -5.45
C GLU A 413 11.36 13.90 -6.31
N THR A 414 12.11 14.87 -5.77
CA THR A 414 12.61 16.05 -6.49
C THR A 414 13.55 15.67 -7.65
N CYS A 415 14.49 14.75 -7.42
CA CYS A 415 15.40 14.22 -8.44
C CYS A 415 14.65 13.40 -9.51
N GLN A 416 13.70 12.58 -9.06
CA GLN A 416 12.84 11.76 -9.93
C GLN A 416 11.97 12.62 -10.85
N MET A 417 11.37 13.68 -10.31
CA MET A 417 10.62 14.68 -11.07
C MET A 417 11.53 15.44 -12.04
N ALA A 418 12.75 15.85 -11.61
CA ALA A 418 13.72 16.49 -12.49
C ALA A 418 14.03 15.63 -13.73
N ILE A 419 14.34 14.35 -13.53
CA ILE A 419 14.65 13.42 -14.62
C ILE A 419 13.48 13.28 -15.58
N ARG A 420 12.24 13.27 -15.07
CA ARG A 420 11.04 13.19 -15.90
C ARG A 420 10.78 14.50 -16.65
N ASP A 421 10.70 15.61 -15.94
CA ASP A 421 10.22 16.91 -16.46
C ASP A 421 11.21 17.55 -17.44
N ILE A 422 12.50 17.24 -17.34
CA ILE A 422 13.57 17.70 -18.26
C ILE A 422 13.62 16.84 -19.55
N GLY A 423 12.79 15.79 -19.63
CA GLY A 423 12.84 14.78 -20.70
C GLY A 423 14.12 13.95 -20.64
N CYS A 424 14.75 13.83 -19.47
CA CYS A 424 15.93 12.99 -19.29
C CYS A 424 15.56 11.51 -19.35
N LEU A 425 14.33 11.15 -18.92
CA LEU A 425 13.83 9.78 -19.00
C LEU A 425 13.83 9.23 -20.45
N GLU A 426 13.41 10.03 -21.43
CA GLU A 426 13.47 9.68 -22.86
C GLU A 426 14.92 9.45 -23.31
N VAL A 427 15.84 10.30 -22.88
CA VAL A 427 17.27 10.18 -23.21
C VAL A 427 17.85 8.90 -22.62
N LEU A 428 17.55 8.60 -21.36
CA LEU A 428 17.97 7.36 -20.71
C LEU A 428 17.45 6.14 -21.48
N ILE A 429 16.18 6.14 -21.89
CA ILE A 429 15.59 5.06 -22.70
C ILE A 429 16.27 4.95 -24.06
N ASN A 430 16.53 6.08 -24.74
CA ASN A 430 17.23 6.08 -26.03
C ASN A 430 18.68 5.58 -25.91
N LEU A 431 19.36 5.87 -24.80
CA LEU A 431 20.71 5.35 -24.53
C LEU A 431 20.74 3.82 -24.43
N LEU A 432 19.61 3.17 -24.11
CA LEU A 432 19.49 1.72 -24.11
C LEU A 432 19.57 1.11 -25.51
N ASP A 433 19.20 1.86 -26.55
CA ASP A 433 19.23 1.38 -27.95
C ASP A 433 20.58 1.67 -28.64
N THR A 434 21.58 2.17 -27.90
CA THR A 434 22.93 2.44 -28.42
C THR A 434 23.80 1.18 -28.47
N GLU A 435 24.86 1.18 -29.28
CA GLU A 435 25.82 0.07 -29.36
C GLU A 435 26.82 0.06 -28.17
N GLU A 436 26.89 1.14 -27.41
CA GLU A 436 27.86 1.33 -26.32
C GLU A 436 27.38 0.73 -24.99
N ILE A 437 27.88 -0.46 -24.66
CA ILE A 437 27.49 -1.23 -23.46
C ILE A 437 27.60 -0.41 -22.18
N LYS A 438 28.65 0.42 -22.04
CA LYS A 438 28.86 1.25 -20.84
C LYS A 438 27.76 2.31 -20.67
N CYS A 439 27.28 2.90 -21.75
CA CYS A 439 26.17 3.85 -21.74
C CYS A 439 24.86 3.15 -21.36
N GLN A 440 24.60 1.96 -21.93
CA GLN A 440 23.44 1.16 -21.59
C GLN A 440 23.43 0.75 -20.10
N ILE A 441 24.57 0.28 -19.57
CA ILE A 441 24.73 -0.07 -18.14
C ILE A 441 24.48 1.15 -17.25
N GLY A 442 25.10 2.30 -17.56
CA GLY A 442 24.92 3.53 -16.78
C GLY A 442 23.46 3.99 -16.78
N SER A 443 22.79 3.93 -17.93
CA SER A 443 21.37 4.26 -18.05
C SER A 443 20.48 3.31 -17.26
N LEU A 444 20.67 1.98 -17.38
CA LEU A 444 19.89 1.01 -16.63
C LEU A 444 20.08 1.13 -15.12
N LYS A 445 21.29 1.47 -14.63
CA LYS A 445 21.54 1.71 -13.20
C LYS A 445 20.65 2.83 -12.65
N ILE A 446 20.51 3.93 -13.39
CA ILE A 446 19.64 5.05 -13.03
C ILE A 446 18.17 4.63 -13.13
N LEU A 447 17.75 4.05 -14.26
CA LEU A 447 16.37 3.62 -14.52
C LEU A 447 15.88 2.62 -13.45
N LYS A 448 16.73 1.68 -13.04
CA LYS A 448 16.46 0.71 -11.98
C LYS A 448 16.09 1.39 -10.66
N GLU A 449 16.82 2.44 -10.28
CA GLU A 449 16.62 3.15 -9.01
C GLU A 449 15.33 3.98 -9.03
N ILE A 450 15.12 4.76 -10.10
CA ILE A 450 13.95 5.63 -10.23
C ILE A 450 12.65 4.87 -10.56
N SER A 451 12.74 3.67 -11.14
CA SER A 451 11.58 2.82 -11.47
C SER A 451 10.88 2.23 -10.25
N GLN A 452 11.33 2.53 -9.02
CA GLN A 452 10.56 2.23 -7.82
C GLN A 452 9.33 3.14 -7.66
N ASN A 453 9.35 4.34 -8.27
CA ASN A 453 8.23 5.27 -8.27
C ASN A 453 7.15 4.87 -9.29
N THR A 454 5.89 4.86 -8.87
CA THR A 454 4.75 4.46 -9.72
C THR A 454 4.63 5.33 -10.98
N LEU A 455 4.77 6.65 -10.88
CA LEU A 455 4.64 7.57 -12.02
C LEU A 455 5.72 7.32 -13.08
N ILE A 456 6.95 7.05 -12.65
CA ILE A 456 8.06 6.77 -13.56
C ILE A 456 7.88 5.43 -14.25
N ARG A 457 7.33 4.40 -13.58
CA ARG A 457 7.01 3.12 -14.23
C ARG A 457 6.04 3.29 -15.39
N HIS A 458 5.00 4.10 -15.20
CA HIS A 458 4.05 4.41 -16.28
C HIS A 458 4.76 5.13 -17.43
N ALA A 459 5.54 6.17 -17.12
CA ALA A 459 6.29 6.91 -18.13
C ALA A 459 7.28 6.03 -18.92
N ILE A 460 8.03 5.13 -18.26
CA ILE A 460 8.92 4.18 -18.95
C ILE A 460 8.13 3.27 -19.90
N ALA A 461 6.96 2.80 -19.48
CA ALA A 461 6.12 1.96 -20.32
C ALA A 461 5.50 2.73 -21.49
N ASP A 462 5.13 4.00 -21.29
CA ASP A 462 4.57 4.86 -22.33
C ASP A 462 5.60 5.25 -23.39
N LEU A 463 6.86 5.43 -22.98
CA LEU A 463 8.00 5.71 -23.86
C LEU A 463 8.57 4.45 -24.55
N GLY A 464 7.94 3.28 -24.40
CA GLY A 464 8.38 2.03 -25.04
C GLY A 464 9.65 1.40 -24.43
N GLY A 465 10.11 1.86 -23.27
CA GLY A 465 11.37 1.40 -22.66
C GLY A 465 11.40 -0.11 -22.35
N LEU A 466 10.26 -0.71 -22.03
CA LEU A 466 10.14 -2.16 -21.78
C LEU A 466 10.54 -3.01 -22.99
N GLU A 467 10.28 -2.53 -24.20
CA GLU A 467 10.49 -3.26 -25.46
C GLU A 467 11.99 -3.34 -25.75
N ILE A 468 12.70 -2.24 -25.51
CA ILE A 468 14.15 -2.14 -25.60
C ILE A 468 14.82 -3.01 -24.52
N MET A 469 14.34 -2.93 -23.27
CA MET A 469 14.85 -3.78 -22.18
C MET A 469 14.67 -5.27 -22.48
N VAL A 470 13.54 -5.68 -23.08
CA VAL A 470 13.31 -7.07 -23.51
C VAL A 470 14.28 -7.50 -24.62
N LYS A 471 14.65 -6.61 -25.55
CA LYS A 471 15.69 -6.89 -26.56
C LYS A 471 17.07 -7.02 -25.94
N ILE A 472 17.41 -6.18 -24.96
CA ILE A 472 18.67 -6.25 -24.21
C ILE A 472 18.85 -7.62 -23.54
N LEU A 473 17.76 -8.34 -23.24
CA LEU A 473 17.85 -9.69 -22.70
C LEU A 473 18.55 -10.70 -23.66
N ASP A 474 18.73 -10.36 -24.93
CA ASP A 474 19.46 -11.20 -25.90
C ASP A 474 20.98 -10.90 -25.94
N SER A 475 21.46 -9.87 -25.20
CA SER A 475 22.88 -9.46 -25.18
C SER A 475 23.82 -10.55 -24.63
N LEU A 476 25.15 -10.43 -24.83
CA LEU A 476 26.12 -11.36 -24.24
C LEU A 476 26.64 -10.87 -22.87
N ASP A 477 26.44 -9.59 -22.55
CA ASP A 477 26.92 -8.97 -21.32
C ASP A 477 26.04 -9.34 -20.11
N ARG A 478 26.65 -9.91 -19.06
CA ARG A 478 25.90 -10.39 -17.89
C ARG A 478 25.37 -9.26 -17.02
N GLU A 479 26.09 -8.16 -16.87
CA GLU A 479 25.69 -7.04 -16.02
C GLU A 479 24.49 -6.30 -16.63
N LEU A 480 24.57 -6.04 -17.93
CA LEU A 480 23.51 -5.42 -18.71
C LEU A 480 22.20 -6.22 -18.64
N LYS A 481 22.32 -7.55 -18.76
CA LYS A 481 21.23 -8.50 -18.58
C LYS A 481 20.56 -8.40 -17.21
N CYS A 482 21.34 -8.47 -16.13
CA CYS A 482 20.81 -8.39 -14.77
C CYS A 482 20.07 -7.07 -14.53
N LEU A 483 20.67 -5.95 -14.93
CA LEU A 483 20.09 -4.63 -14.77
C LEU A 483 18.79 -4.46 -15.57
N ALA A 484 18.73 -4.99 -16.79
CA ALA A 484 17.51 -4.97 -17.60
C ALA A 484 16.40 -5.80 -16.95
N ALA A 485 16.70 -7.01 -16.47
CA ALA A 485 15.74 -7.86 -15.78
C ALA A 485 15.23 -7.23 -14.47
N GLU A 486 16.12 -6.64 -13.67
CA GLU A 486 15.74 -5.96 -12.42
C GLU A 486 14.86 -4.73 -12.68
N THR A 487 15.20 -3.94 -13.72
CA THR A 487 14.37 -2.80 -14.12
C THR A 487 13.01 -3.24 -14.66
N ILE A 488 12.96 -4.30 -15.47
CA ILE A 488 11.69 -4.92 -15.92
C ILE A 488 10.86 -5.37 -14.71
N ALA A 489 11.47 -5.96 -13.68
CA ALA A 489 10.76 -6.38 -12.47
C ALA A 489 10.11 -5.20 -11.73
N ASN A 490 10.81 -4.06 -11.66
CA ASN A 490 10.27 -2.84 -11.06
C ASN A 490 9.11 -2.27 -11.88
N VAL A 491 9.24 -2.22 -13.21
CA VAL A 491 8.22 -1.64 -14.10
C VAL A 491 7.01 -2.56 -14.30
N ALA A 492 7.19 -3.89 -14.34
CA ALA A 492 6.14 -4.89 -14.61
C ALA A 492 5.20 -5.17 -13.41
N ARG A 493 4.85 -4.14 -12.64
CA ARG A 493 3.94 -4.22 -11.49
C ARG A 493 2.47 -3.91 -11.80
N PHE A 494 2.15 -3.52 -13.03
CA PHE A 494 0.79 -3.23 -13.51
C PHE A 494 0.46 -3.92 -14.84
N LYS A 495 -0.83 -4.07 -15.14
CA LYS A 495 -1.36 -4.95 -16.21
C LYS A 495 -0.82 -4.60 -17.62
N ARG A 496 -0.69 -3.31 -17.97
CA ARG A 496 -0.17 -2.88 -19.29
C ARG A 496 1.31 -3.24 -19.47
N ALA A 497 2.18 -2.92 -18.52
CA ALA A 497 3.60 -3.28 -18.59
C ALA A 497 3.80 -4.81 -18.71
N GLN A 498 3.06 -5.59 -17.91
CA GLN A 498 3.08 -7.05 -17.98
C GLN A 498 2.66 -7.60 -19.36
N ARG A 499 1.70 -6.94 -20.02
CA ARG A 499 1.26 -7.26 -21.38
C ARG A 499 2.38 -6.98 -22.40
N THR A 500 3.04 -5.83 -22.31
CA THR A 500 4.13 -5.43 -23.20
C THR A 500 5.30 -6.41 -23.14
N VAL A 501 5.73 -6.80 -21.93
CA VAL A 501 6.81 -7.79 -21.72
C VAL A 501 6.46 -9.13 -22.38
N ARG A 502 5.21 -9.59 -22.24
CA ARG A 502 4.75 -10.84 -22.86
C ARG A 502 4.71 -10.74 -24.39
N GLN A 503 4.14 -9.67 -24.94
CA GLN A 503 4.00 -9.50 -26.41
C GLN A 503 5.36 -9.46 -27.11
N HIS A 504 6.36 -8.86 -26.46
CA HIS A 504 7.72 -8.80 -26.98
C HIS A 504 8.55 -10.06 -26.71
N GLY A 505 7.95 -11.12 -26.13
CA GLY A 505 8.64 -12.39 -25.88
C GLY A 505 9.56 -12.42 -24.66
N GLY A 506 9.45 -11.45 -23.76
CA GLY A 506 10.30 -11.33 -22.56
C GLY A 506 10.20 -12.54 -21.63
N ILE A 507 9.02 -13.14 -21.47
CA ILE A 507 8.82 -14.33 -20.62
C ILE A 507 9.67 -15.52 -21.10
N LYS A 508 9.74 -15.75 -22.41
CA LYS A 508 10.55 -16.82 -22.99
C LYS A 508 12.05 -16.55 -22.77
N ARG A 509 12.49 -15.31 -22.94
CA ARG A 509 13.90 -14.91 -22.76
C ARG A 509 14.37 -15.01 -21.32
N LEU A 510 13.54 -14.55 -20.38
CA LEU A 510 13.80 -14.67 -18.94
C LEU A 510 13.91 -16.13 -18.51
N ASN A 511 13.02 -17.01 -19.01
CA ASN A 511 13.08 -18.45 -18.73
C ASN A 511 14.39 -19.11 -19.21
N VAL A 512 15.00 -18.64 -20.31
CA VAL A 512 16.23 -19.26 -20.88
C VAL A 512 17.45 -19.03 -20.00
N TRP A 513 17.53 -17.88 -19.31
CA TRP A 513 18.65 -17.60 -18.39
C TRP A 513 18.64 -18.49 -17.15
N CYS A 514 17.48 -19.08 -16.87
CA CYS A 514 17.27 -19.94 -15.73
C CYS A 514 17.87 -21.35 -15.92
N CYS A 515 18.44 -21.63 -17.09
CA CYS A 515 19.03 -22.91 -17.44
C CYS A 515 20.42 -23.16 -16.82
N ILE A 516 21.10 -22.13 -16.32
CA ILE A 516 22.48 -22.24 -15.80
C ILE A 516 22.43 -22.54 -14.30
N HIS A 517 22.45 -23.81 -13.89
CA HIS A 517 23.03 -24.29 -12.62
C HIS A 517 22.78 -25.79 -12.40
N ASP A 518 23.67 -26.63 -12.92
CA ASP A 518 23.82 -28.04 -12.49
C ASP A 518 25.01 -28.21 -11.50
N SER A 519 25.53 -27.11 -10.94
CA SER A 519 26.87 -27.09 -10.28
C SER A 519 26.91 -26.46 -8.88
N LEU A 520 25.87 -26.62 -8.04
CA LEU A 520 25.87 -26.04 -6.68
C LEU A 520 25.43 -27.06 -5.61
N GLY A 521 26.34 -27.96 -5.27
CA GLY A 521 26.38 -28.65 -3.98
C GLY A 521 27.47 -28.12 -3.02
N SER A 522 28.20 -27.06 -3.41
CA SER A 522 29.34 -26.53 -2.65
C SER A 522 28.98 -25.23 -1.92
N THR A 523 29.36 -25.14 -0.65
CA THR A 523 29.15 -24.01 0.27
C THR A 523 30.09 -22.82 0.03
N SER A 524 31.09 -22.93 -0.87
CA SER A 524 31.96 -21.82 -1.26
C SER A 524 31.75 -21.44 -2.74
N LEU A 525 31.25 -20.23 -2.98
CA LEU A 525 31.06 -19.67 -4.31
C LEU A 525 32.37 -19.08 -4.83
N THR A 526 32.81 -19.50 -6.01
CA THR A 526 33.82 -18.75 -6.78
C THR A 526 33.22 -17.43 -7.31
N PRO A 527 34.03 -16.39 -7.59
CA PRO A 527 33.53 -15.11 -8.15
C PRO A 527 32.73 -15.25 -9.46
N TYR A 528 32.99 -16.31 -10.24
CA TYR A 528 32.23 -16.63 -11.45
C TYR A 528 30.83 -17.20 -11.14
N GLN A 529 30.72 -18.09 -10.16
CA GLN A 529 29.44 -18.67 -9.72
C GLN A 529 28.53 -17.65 -9.03
N ALA A 530 29.11 -16.65 -8.34
CA ALA A 530 28.35 -15.56 -7.73
C ALA A 530 27.61 -14.69 -8.78
N LYS A 531 28.23 -14.45 -9.94
CA LYS A 531 27.59 -13.69 -11.04
C LYS A 531 26.44 -14.47 -11.70
N ASP A 532 26.56 -15.79 -11.81
CA ASP A 532 25.50 -16.64 -12.37
C ASP A 532 24.31 -16.78 -11.41
N THR A 533 24.59 -16.82 -10.11
CA THR A 533 23.59 -16.75 -9.03
C THR A 533 22.79 -15.44 -9.08
N GLU A 534 23.47 -14.31 -9.27
CA GLU A 534 22.84 -13.00 -9.36
C GLU A 534 21.96 -12.83 -10.61
N MET A 535 22.41 -13.39 -11.74
CA MET A 535 21.63 -13.42 -12.97
C MET A 535 20.35 -14.25 -12.83
N ALA A 536 20.43 -15.41 -12.18
CA ALA A 536 19.27 -16.23 -11.86
C ALA A 536 18.28 -15.48 -10.94
N ARG A 537 18.80 -14.79 -9.92
CA ARG A 537 17.99 -13.95 -9.02
C ARG A 537 17.23 -12.86 -9.76
N CYS A 538 17.90 -12.11 -10.63
CA CYS A 538 17.28 -11.03 -11.40
C CYS A 538 16.21 -11.55 -12.37
N GLY A 539 16.49 -12.68 -13.05
CA GLY A 539 15.52 -13.35 -13.91
C GLY A 539 14.27 -13.82 -13.15
N ALA A 540 14.47 -14.45 -11.98
CA ALA A 540 13.38 -14.89 -11.12
C ALA A 540 12.51 -13.73 -10.61
N LEU A 541 13.13 -12.61 -10.24
CA LEU A 541 12.43 -11.39 -9.79
C LEU A 541 11.56 -10.77 -10.89
N ALA A 542 12.06 -10.75 -12.12
CA ALA A 542 11.31 -10.28 -13.28
C ALA A 542 10.12 -11.21 -13.59
N LEU A 543 10.33 -12.53 -13.52
CA LEU A 543 9.28 -13.53 -13.70
C LEU A 543 8.20 -13.42 -12.62
N TRP A 544 8.58 -13.21 -11.36
CA TRP A 544 7.64 -13.01 -10.27
C TRP A 544 6.72 -11.82 -10.53
N SER A 545 7.29 -10.67 -10.90
CA SER A 545 6.51 -9.46 -11.22
C SER A 545 5.57 -9.68 -12.41
N CYS A 546 6.04 -10.42 -13.43
CA CYS A 546 5.22 -10.79 -14.59
C CYS A 546 4.11 -11.80 -14.25
N SER A 547 4.32 -12.67 -13.26
CA SER A 547 3.42 -13.78 -12.93
C SER A 547 2.11 -13.35 -12.29
N LYS A 548 1.96 -12.08 -11.86
CA LYS A 548 0.69 -11.56 -11.31
C LYS A 548 -0.45 -11.59 -12.34
N SER A 549 -0.15 -11.47 -13.63
CA SER A 549 -1.13 -11.56 -14.72
C SER A 549 -1.47 -13.00 -15.07
N THR A 550 -2.77 -13.35 -15.12
CA THR A 550 -3.28 -14.68 -15.53
C THR A 550 -2.76 -15.13 -16.90
N LYS A 551 -2.75 -14.20 -17.84
CA LYS A 551 -2.27 -14.33 -19.21
C LYS A 551 -0.75 -14.57 -19.29
N ASN A 552 0.01 -14.04 -18.33
CA ASN A 552 1.45 -14.25 -18.24
C ASN A 552 1.79 -15.57 -17.54
N LYS A 553 0.99 -16.00 -16.55
CA LYS A 553 1.07 -17.36 -15.99
C LYS A 553 1.04 -18.34 -17.16
N GLU A 554 -0.01 -18.37 -17.97
CA GLU A 554 -0.08 -19.30 -19.11
C GLU A 554 1.15 -19.26 -20.06
N ALA A 555 1.71 -18.08 -20.30
CA ALA A 555 2.94 -17.95 -21.09
C ALA A 555 4.17 -18.56 -20.40
N ILE A 556 4.32 -18.40 -19.08
CA ILE A 556 5.38 -19.05 -18.28
C ILE A 556 5.24 -20.58 -18.38
N ARG A 557 4.01 -21.12 -18.30
CA ARG A 557 3.75 -22.56 -18.46
C ARG A 557 4.19 -23.06 -19.82
N LYS A 558 3.73 -22.42 -20.89
CA LYS A 558 4.05 -22.79 -22.28
C LYS A 558 5.55 -22.68 -22.59
N ALA A 559 6.25 -21.78 -21.91
CA ALA A 559 7.69 -21.60 -22.04
C ALA A 559 8.51 -22.53 -21.13
N GLY A 560 7.91 -23.56 -20.53
CA GLY A 560 8.62 -24.54 -19.69
C GLY A 560 9.11 -24.00 -18.34
N GLY A 561 8.48 -22.94 -17.82
CA GLY A 561 8.91 -22.30 -16.57
C GLY A 561 8.75 -23.18 -15.33
N ILE A 562 7.79 -24.11 -15.30
CA ILE A 562 7.49 -24.91 -14.10
C ILE A 562 8.65 -25.88 -13.77
N PRO A 563 9.15 -26.72 -14.69
CA PRO A 563 10.33 -27.56 -14.43
C PRO A 563 11.57 -26.75 -14.00
N LEU A 564 11.74 -25.53 -14.56
CA LEU A 564 12.84 -24.64 -14.18
C LEU A 564 12.72 -24.16 -12.72
N LEU A 565 11.52 -23.73 -12.31
CA LEU A 565 11.25 -23.34 -10.92
C LEU A 565 11.45 -24.52 -9.95
N ALA A 566 11.05 -25.75 -10.33
CA ALA A 566 11.29 -26.95 -9.53
C ALA A 566 12.77 -27.20 -9.31
N ARG A 567 13.60 -27.03 -10.35
CA ARG A 567 15.05 -27.19 -10.24
C ARG A 567 15.65 -26.15 -9.30
N TRP A 568 15.18 -24.91 -9.37
CA TRP A 568 15.67 -23.81 -8.53
C TRP A 568 15.27 -23.91 -7.07
N LEU A 569 14.13 -24.52 -6.75
CA LEU A 569 13.75 -24.83 -5.38
C LEU A 569 14.75 -25.74 -4.66
N LYS A 570 15.61 -26.45 -5.41
CA LYS A 570 16.68 -27.30 -4.86
C LYS A 570 17.92 -26.51 -4.44
N CYS A 571 18.04 -25.25 -4.83
CA CYS A 571 19.18 -24.40 -4.49
C CYS A 571 19.16 -24.02 -2.99
N SER A 572 20.34 -23.83 -2.38
CA SER A 572 20.46 -23.49 -0.95
C SER A 572 20.37 -21.99 -0.65
N HIS A 573 20.40 -21.12 -1.66
CA HIS A 573 20.50 -19.66 -1.44
C HIS A 573 19.12 -18.99 -1.36
N ALA A 574 18.79 -18.43 -0.20
CA ALA A 574 17.50 -17.78 0.07
C ALA A 574 17.18 -16.64 -0.91
N ASN A 575 18.19 -15.85 -1.33
CA ASN A 575 18.00 -14.72 -2.24
C ASN A 575 17.41 -15.12 -3.60
N ILE A 576 17.66 -16.34 -4.08
CA ILE A 576 17.03 -16.88 -5.30
C ILE A 576 15.67 -17.51 -4.96
N LEU A 577 15.61 -18.26 -3.87
CA LEU A 577 14.40 -18.97 -3.47
C LEU A 577 13.22 -18.03 -3.25
N THR A 578 13.43 -16.84 -2.67
CA THR A 578 12.36 -15.88 -2.38
C THR A 578 11.58 -15.48 -3.64
N PRO A 579 12.20 -14.95 -4.73
CA PRO A 579 11.49 -14.69 -5.98
C PRO A 579 10.90 -15.93 -6.67
N VAL A 580 11.57 -17.09 -6.54
CA VAL A 580 11.09 -18.35 -7.14
C VAL A 580 9.81 -18.82 -6.47
N VAL A 581 9.79 -18.85 -5.13
CA VAL A 581 8.60 -19.20 -4.35
C VAL A 581 7.51 -18.14 -4.53
N GLY A 582 7.86 -16.85 -4.60
CA GLY A 582 6.92 -15.78 -4.92
C GLY A 582 6.24 -15.99 -6.29
N THR A 583 6.99 -16.43 -7.30
CA THR A 583 6.43 -16.80 -8.62
C THR A 583 5.48 -18.00 -8.50
N LEU A 584 5.87 -19.02 -7.74
CA LEU A 584 5.05 -20.22 -7.52
C LEU A 584 3.75 -19.89 -6.77
N GLN A 585 3.82 -19.04 -5.75
CA GLN A 585 2.67 -18.54 -5.00
C GLN A 585 1.67 -17.86 -5.95
N GLU A 586 2.14 -16.98 -6.84
CA GLU A 586 1.25 -16.32 -7.80
C GLU A 586 0.65 -17.31 -8.82
N CYS A 587 1.43 -18.29 -9.26
CA CYS A 587 0.97 -19.31 -10.18
C CYS A 587 -0.02 -20.31 -9.55
N ALA A 588 0.12 -20.62 -8.26
CA ALA A 588 -0.73 -21.55 -7.51
C ALA A 588 -2.21 -21.14 -7.44
N SER A 589 -2.54 -19.88 -7.75
CA SER A 589 -3.92 -19.41 -7.90
C SER A 589 -4.70 -20.11 -9.02
N THR A 590 -4.03 -20.79 -9.96
CA THR A 590 -4.67 -21.49 -11.09
C THR A 590 -4.64 -23.01 -10.89
N PRO A 591 -5.76 -23.74 -11.05
CA PRO A 591 -5.81 -25.19 -10.81
C PRO A 591 -4.80 -26.00 -11.64
N SER A 592 -4.60 -25.67 -12.91
CA SER A 592 -3.63 -26.37 -13.76
C SER A 592 -2.18 -26.21 -13.29
N TYR A 593 -1.89 -25.11 -12.60
CA TYR A 593 -0.58 -24.84 -12.04
C TYR A 593 -0.35 -25.60 -10.74
N ARG A 594 -1.36 -25.69 -9.88
CA ARG A 594 -1.29 -26.53 -8.68
C ARG A 594 -1.01 -27.99 -9.04
N LEU A 595 -1.67 -28.50 -10.08
CA LEU A 595 -1.39 -29.83 -10.61
C LEU A 595 0.09 -29.98 -11.02
N ALA A 596 0.64 -28.99 -11.72
CA ALA A 596 2.03 -29.04 -12.20
C ALA A 596 3.06 -28.91 -11.05
N ILE A 597 2.81 -28.03 -10.07
CA ILE A 597 3.62 -27.90 -8.85
C ILE A 597 3.67 -29.24 -8.09
N LYS A 598 2.53 -29.91 -8.03
CA LYS A 598 2.41 -31.24 -7.42
C LYS A 598 3.16 -32.31 -8.20
N THR A 599 2.99 -32.41 -9.52
CA THR A 599 3.64 -33.44 -10.34
C THR A 599 5.17 -33.33 -10.36
N GLU A 600 5.70 -32.12 -10.21
CA GLU A 600 7.14 -31.86 -10.16
C GLU A 600 7.74 -32.02 -8.76
N GLY A 601 6.97 -32.47 -7.76
CA GLY A 601 7.45 -32.72 -6.39
C GLY A 601 7.86 -31.46 -5.63
N MET A 602 7.37 -30.28 -6.03
CA MET A 602 7.81 -29.01 -5.43
C MET A 602 7.34 -28.83 -3.97
N ILE A 603 6.26 -29.50 -3.57
CA ILE A 603 5.67 -29.37 -2.22
C ILE A 603 6.68 -29.76 -1.13
N GLU A 604 7.49 -30.78 -1.35
CA GLU A 604 8.56 -31.20 -0.43
C GLU A 604 9.54 -30.05 -0.14
N TYR A 605 9.98 -29.35 -1.18
CA TYR A 605 10.92 -28.24 -1.06
C TYR A 605 10.29 -27.00 -0.42
N LEU A 606 9.02 -26.71 -0.71
CA LEU A 606 8.28 -25.64 -0.03
C LEU A 606 8.19 -25.91 1.47
N VAL A 607 7.91 -27.15 1.87
CA VAL A 607 7.86 -27.58 3.27
C VAL A 607 9.23 -27.46 3.93
N LYS A 608 10.29 -27.94 3.27
CA LYS A 608 11.66 -27.87 3.80
C LYS A 608 12.10 -26.42 4.08
N ASN A 609 11.74 -25.49 3.20
CA ASN A 609 12.11 -24.08 3.31
C ASN A 609 11.30 -23.30 4.37
N LEU A 610 10.24 -23.87 4.97
CA LEU A 610 9.58 -23.29 6.14
C LEU A 610 10.48 -23.23 7.37
N SER A 611 11.48 -24.12 7.45
CA SER A 611 12.46 -24.13 8.54
C SER A 611 13.70 -23.27 8.26
N SER A 612 13.65 -22.38 7.25
CA SER A 612 14.73 -21.43 6.93
C SER A 612 14.92 -20.39 8.03
N GLU A 613 16.07 -19.72 8.09
CA GLU A 613 16.30 -18.56 8.97
C GLU A 613 15.69 -17.26 8.41
N HIS A 614 15.28 -17.24 7.14
CA HIS A 614 14.78 -16.03 6.47
C HIS A 614 13.25 -15.93 6.51
N GLU A 615 12.72 -14.96 7.26
CA GLU A 615 11.27 -14.76 7.42
C GLU A 615 10.52 -14.50 6.10
N GLU A 616 11.11 -13.74 5.17
CA GLU A 616 10.48 -13.49 3.86
C GLU A 616 10.28 -14.79 3.07
N LEU A 617 11.27 -15.68 3.09
CA LEU A 617 11.19 -16.98 2.41
C LEU A 617 10.12 -17.86 3.08
N GLN A 618 10.10 -17.91 4.41
CA GLN A 618 9.08 -18.63 5.17
C GLN A 618 7.67 -18.15 4.81
N MET A 619 7.47 -16.83 4.74
CA MET A 619 6.20 -16.20 4.39
C MET A 619 5.73 -16.61 3.00
N HIS A 620 6.61 -16.53 1.99
CA HIS A 620 6.26 -16.94 0.62
C HIS A 620 5.99 -18.45 0.53
N CYS A 621 6.76 -19.29 1.24
CA CYS A 621 6.52 -20.73 1.31
C CYS A 621 5.16 -21.06 1.93
N ALA A 622 4.81 -20.43 3.06
CA ALA A 622 3.52 -20.60 3.71
C ALA A 622 2.38 -20.13 2.79
N SER A 623 2.52 -18.98 2.12
CA SER A 623 1.49 -18.48 1.19
C SER A 623 1.34 -19.35 -0.06
N ALA A 624 2.43 -19.93 -0.57
CA ALA A 624 2.37 -20.90 -1.66
C ALA A 624 1.62 -22.18 -1.23
N ILE A 625 1.89 -22.68 -0.01
CA ILE A 625 1.17 -23.82 0.58
C ILE A 625 -0.31 -23.49 0.75
N PHE A 626 -0.64 -22.32 1.30
CA PHE A 626 -2.02 -21.83 1.43
C PHE A 626 -2.79 -21.91 0.12
N LYS A 627 -2.22 -21.40 -0.98
CA LYS A 627 -2.86 -21.42 -2.30
C LYS A 627 -2.91 -22.84 -2.90
N CYS A 628 -1.92 -23.70 -2.65
CA CYS A 628 -1.89 -25.06 -3.18
C CYS A 628 -2.77 -26.06 -2.39
N ALA A 629 -2.98 -25.83 -1.10
CA ALA A 629 -3.71 -26.71 -0.18
C ALA A 629 -5.24 -26.73 -0.39
N GLU A 630 -5.75 -26.00 -1.40
CA GLU A 630 -7.11 -26.16 -1.89
C GLU A 630 -7.36 -27.60 -2.38
N ASP A 631 -6.35 -28.23 -2.98
CA ASP A 631 -6.42 -29.60 -3.48
C ASP A 631 -6.14 -30.62 -2.36
N LYS A 632 -6.97 -31.68 -2.28
CA LYS A 632 -6.86 -32.71 -1.22
C LYS A 632 -5.47 -33.35 -1.15
N GLU A 633 -4.96 -33.80 -2.29
CA GLU A 633 -3.64 -34.46 -2.36
C GLU A 633 -2.50 -33.57 -1.88
N THR A 634 -2.56 -32.25 -2.10
CA THR A 634 -1.52 -31.32 -1.60
C THR A 634 -1.54 -31.27 -0.07
N ARG A 635 -2.72 -31.30 0.57
CA ARG A 635 -2.82 -31.36 2.03
C ARG A 635 -2.17 -32.63 2.59
N ASP A 636 -2.33 -33.75 1.89
CA ASP A 636 -1.73 -35.02 2.26
C ASP A 636 -0.22 -35.00 2.08
N LEU A 637 0.29 -34.42 0.98
CA LEU A 637 1.73 -34.25 0.73
C LEU A 637 2.40 -33.34 1.76
N VAL A 638 1.77 -32.21 2.13
CA VAL A 638 2.29 -31.32 3.18
C VAL A 638 2.45 -32.08 4.51
N ARG A 639 1.49 -32.96 4.85
CA ARG A 639 1.60 -33.83 6.03
C ARG A 639 2.71 -34.87 5.87
N GLN A 640 2.76 -35.57 4.74
CA GLN A 640 3.74 -36.64 4.48
C GLN A 640 5.18 -36.14 4.53
N HIS A 641 5.43 -34.91 4.06
CA HIS A 641 6.74 -34.26 4.14
C HIS A 641 7.01 -33.55 5.48
N GLY A 642 6.13 -33.69 6.48
CA GLY A 642 6.34 -33.14 7.83
C GLY A 642 6.12 -31.63 7.96
N GLY A 643 5.41 -30.98 7.04
CA GLY A 643 5.26 -29.52 7.01
C GLY A 643 4.32 -28.93 8.06
N LEU A 644 3.50 -29.74 8.71
CA LEU A 644 2.57 -29.27 9.75
C LEU A 644 3.30 -28.78 11.02
N GLN A 645 4.44 -29.39 11.36
CA GLN A 645 5.22 -29.02 12.54
C GLN A 645 6.00 -27.69 12.36
N PRO A 646 6.68 -27.43 11.23
CA PRO A 646 7.22 -26.10 10.95
C PRO A 646 6.15 -25.00 11.00
N LEU A 647 4.97 -25.24 10.42
CA LEU A 647 3.85 -24.29 10.50
C LEU A 647 3.43 -24.02 11.96
N SER A 648 3.39 -25.04 12.83
CA SER A 648 3.06 -24.83 14.24
C SER A 648 4.13 -24.03 14.99
N VAL A 649 5.41 -24.21 14.65
CA VAL A 649 6.50 -23.44 15.27
C VAL A 649 6.44 -21.97 14.83
N LEU A 650 6.18 -21.70 13.55
CA LEU A 650 6.09 -20.34 13.02
C LEU A 650 4.90 -19.55 13.58
N LEU A 651 3.82 -20.21 14.02
CA LEU A 651 2.71 -19.56 14.71
C LEU A 651 3.11 -18.84 16.00
N ALA A 652 4.22 -19.26 16.64
CA ALA A 652 4.70 -18.61 17.85
C ALA A 652 5.34 -17.22 17.58
N ASN A 653 5.70 -16.91 16.33
CA ASN A 653 6.28 -15.62 15.95
C ASN A 653 5.17 -14.57 15.73
N SER A 654 4.85 -13.81 16.77
CA SER A 654 3.73 -12.84 16.76
C SER A 654 4.12 -11.43 16.30
N GLU A 655 5.40 -11.14 16.08
CA GLU A 655 5.91 -9.82 15.69
C GLU A 655 5.63 -9.55 14.21
N ASN A 656 5.92 -10.52 13.33
CA ASN A 656 5.73 -10.38 11.89
C ASN A 656 4.28 -10.74 11.47
N LYS A 657 3.44 -9.70 11.33
CA LYS A 657 2.02 -9.86 10.99
C LYS A 657 1.78 -10.46 9.59
N GLN A 658 2.65 -10.20 8.63
CA GLN A 658 2.52 -10.73 7.26
C GLN A 658 2.86 -12.23 7.20
N LEU A 659 3.93 -12.64 7.89
CA LEU A 659 4.27 -14.05 8.06
C LEU A 659 3.13 -14.80 8.78
N LEU A 660 2.60 -14.20 9.86
CA LEU A 660 1.50 -14.78 10.61
C LEU A 660 0.24 -14.98 9.75
N ALA A 661 -0.10 -14.02 8.89
CA ALA A 661 -1.21 -14.16 7.94
C ALA A 661 -1.00 -15.32 6.96
N ALA A 662 0.21 -15.46 6.41
CA ALA A 662 0.54 -16.55 5.49
C ALA A 662 0.50 -17.93 6.18
N VAL A 663 1.06 -18.04 7.38
CA VAL A 663 1.12 -19.29 8.17
C VAL A 663 -0.28 -19.71 8.62
N THR A 664 -1.07 -18.79 9.18
CA THR A 664 -2.46 -19.07 9.60
C THR A 664 -3.33 -19.47 8.41
N GLY A 665 -3.16 -18.84 7.25
CA GLY A 665 -3.83 -19.24 6.01
C GLY A 665 -3.48 -20.67 5.61
N ALA A 666 -2.18 -21.01 5.59
CA ALA A 666 -1.72 -22.36 5.27
C ALA A 666 -2.31 -23.41 6.22
N ILE A 667 -2.34 -23.12 7.51
CA ILE A 667 -2.94 -23.98 8.53
C ILE A 667 -4.44 -24.14 8.31
N TRP A 668 -5.17 -23.06 8.02
CA TRP A 668 -6.59 -23.14 7.69
C TRP A 668 -6.87 -24.09 6.54
N LYS A 669 -6.17 -23.93 5.40
CA LYS A 669 -6.40 -24.81 4.25
C LYS A 669 -5.97 -26.24 4.54
N CYS A 670 -4.89 -26.46 5.28
CA CYS A 670 -4.49 -27.80 5.72
C CYS A 670 -5.49 -28.45 6.68
N ALA A 671 -6.20 -27.67 7.51
CA ALA A 671 -7.18 -28.15 8.49
C ALA A 671 -8.48 -28.67 7.86
N ILE A 672 -8.70 -28.47 6.56
CA ILE A 672 -9.81 -29.11 5.82
C ILE A 672 -9.69 -30.64 5.82
N SER A 673 -8.48 -31.19 6.01
CA SER A 673 -8.26 -32.64 6.13
C SER A 673 -8.30 -33.11 7.59
N GLU A 674 -9.20 -34.04 7.91
CA GLU A 674 -9.36 -34.62 9.26
C GLU A 674 -8.03 -35.19 9.80
N GLU A 675 -7.28 -35.90 8.97
CA GLU A 675 -5.98 -36.48 9.35
C GLU A 675 -4.93 -35.40 9.70
N ASN A 676 -5.01 -34.22 9.07
CA ASN A 676 -4.14 -33.09 9.40
C ASN A 676 -4.58 -32.41 10.70
N VAL A 677 -5.89 -32.31 10.93
CA VAL A 677 -6.46 -31.82 12.19
C VAL A 677 -6.01 -32.66 13.38
N ALA A 678 -6.00 -34.00 13.23
CA ALA A 678 -5.44 -34.90 14.24
C ALA A 678 -3.97 -34.59 14.57
N LYS A 679 -3.15 -34.27 13.56
CA LYS A 679 -1.75 -33.85 13.77
C LYS A 679 -1.62 -32.46 14.37
N PHE A 680 -2.44 -31.50 13.97
CA PHE A 680 -2.49 -30.18 14.60
C PHE A 680 -2.86 -30.23 16.08
N ARG A 681 -3.70 -31.20 16.47
CA ARG A 681 -3.98 -31.49 17.88
C ARG A 681 -2.75 -32.00 18.63
N GLU A 682 -1.97 -32.92 18.04
CA GLU A 682 -0.70 -33.38 18.64
C GLU A 682 0.29 -32.22 18.86
N TYR A 683 0.32 -31.25 17.94
CA TYR A 683 1.19 -30.08 18.01
C TYR A 683 0.62 -28.88 18.79
N LYS A 684 -0.54 -29.04 19.45
CA LYS A 684 -1.22 -27.99 20.24
C LYS A 684 -1.51 -26.70 19.46
N VAL A 685 -1.72 -26.82 18.14
CA VAL A 685 -1.97 -25.68 17.25
C VAL A 685 -3.29 -24.99 17.59
N ILE A 686 -4.29 -25.75 18.03
CA ILE A 686 -5.61 -25.21 18.40
C ILE A 686 -5.48 -24.26 19.59
N GLU A 687 -4.72 -24.63 20.61
CA GLU A 687 -4.45 -23.81 21.78
C GLU A 687 -3.70 -22.52 21.40
N THR A 688 -2.71 -22.62 20.51
CA THR A 688 -1.98 -21.44 19.99
C THR A 688 -2.90 -20.52 19.19
N LEU A 689 -3.75 -21.06 18.31
CA LEU A 689 -4.71 -20.28 17.53
C LEU A 689 -5.72 -19.56 18.41
N VAL A 690 -6.21 -20.20 19.49
CA VAL A 690 -7.10 -19.55 20.47
C VAL A 690 -6.40 -18.39 21.17
N GLY A 691 -5.12 -18.54 21.52
CA GLY A 691 -4.31 -17.45 22.10
C GLY A 691 -4.11 -16.25 21.18
N LEU A 692 -4.28 -16.43 19.85
CA LEU A 692 -4.12 -15.39 18.84
C LEU A 692 -5.46 -14.77 18.38
N LEU A 693 -6.59 -15.09 19.04
CA LEU A 693 -7.91 -14.54 18.69
C LEU A 693 -8.08 -13.06 19.08
N THR A 694 -7.18 -12.50 19.88
CA THR A 694 -7.22 -11.11 20.35
C THR A 694 -6.04 -10.29 19.82
N ASP A 695 -6.25 -8.99 19.61
CA ASP A 695 -5.22 -8.01 19.23
C ASP A 695 -4.45 -8.34 17.94
N GLN A 696 -5.14 -8.91 16.94
CA GLN A 696 -4.60 -9.21 15.61
C GLN A 696 -5.32 -8.43 14.50
N PRO A 697 -4.64 -8.16 13.37
CA PRO A 697 -5.29 -7.57 12.20
C PRO A 697 -6.37 -8.52 11.64
N GLU A 698 -7.40 -7.94 11.01
CA GLU A 698 -8.56 -8.69 10.53
C GLU A 698 -8.19 -9.81 9.55
N GLU A 699 -7.19 -9.60 8.67
CA GLU A 699 -6.71 -10.63 7.73
C GLU A 699 -6.23 -11.90 8.46
N VAL A 700 -5.49 -11.72 9.55
CA VAL A 700 -5.01 -12.83 10.39
C VAL A 700 -6.18 -13.50 11.11
N LEU A 701 -7.12 -12.70 11.66
CA LEU A 701 -8.31 -13.23 12.33
C LEU A 701 -9.19 -14.06 11.39
N VAL A 702 -9.36 -13.64 10.13
CA VAL A 702 -10.12 -14.40 9.12
C VAL A 702 -9.54 -15.81 8.99
N ASN A 703 -8.22 -15.93 8.88
CA ASN A 703 -7.52 -17.20 8.73
C ASN A 703 -7.56 -18.04 10.01
N ILE A 704 -7.32 -17.43 11.18
CA ILE A 704 -7.37 -18.13 12.47
C ILE A 704 -8.75 -18.73 12.72
N VAL A 705 -9.81 -17.91 12.57
CA VAL A 705 -11.17 -18.36 12.83
C VAL A 705 -11.61 -19.38 11.79
N GLY A 706 -11.18 -19.24 10.53
CA GLY A 706 -11.38 -20.25 9.49
C GLY A 706 -10.74 -21.59 9.87
N ALA A 707 -9.48 -21.58 10.32
CA ALA A 707 -8.78 -22.78 10.76
C ALA A 707 -9.48 -23.44 11.96
N LEU A 708 -9.89 -22.66 12.95
CA LEU A 708 -10.65 -23.16 14.10
C LEU A 708 -11.99 -23.76 13.67
N GLY A 709 -12.68 -23.15 12.69
CA GLY A 709 -13.95 -23.67 12.17
C GLY A 709 -13.84 -25.06 11.53
N GLU A 710 -12.76 -25.32 10.79
CA GLU A 710 -12.46 -26.65 10.25
C GLU A 710 -12.08 -27.63 11.37
N CYS A 711 -11.24 -27.20 12.32
CA CYS A 711 -10.86 -28.02 13.48
C CYS A 711 -12.07 -28.38 14.36
N CYS A 712 -13.09 -27.52 14.44
CA CYS A 712 -14.31 -27.71 15.23
C CYS A 712 -15.22 -28.83 14.70
N GLN A 713 -14.98 -29.41 13.52
CA GLN A 713 -15.77 -30.55 13.06
C GLN A 713 -15.58 -31.78 13.97
N GLU A 714 -14.39 -31.93 14.58
CA GLU A 714 -14.14 -32.95 15.60
C GLU A 714 -14.59 -32.51 17.00
N SER A 715 -15.26 -33.41 17.73
CA SER A 715 -15.74 -33.14 19.10
C SER A 715 -14.63 -32.81 20.09
N VAL A 716 -13.51 -33.54 20.02
CA VAL A 716 -12.37 -33.33 20.92
C VAL A 716 -11.85 -31.89 20.84
N ASN A 717 -11.81 -31.31 19.65
CA ASN A 717 -11.29 -29.97 19.43
C ASN A 717 -12.24 -28.88 19.92
N ARG A 718 -13.56 -29.09 19.83
CA ARG A 718 -14.56 -28.20 20.42
C ARG A 718 -14.34 -28.07 21.93
N SER A 719 -14.12 -29.19 22.61
CA SER A 719 -13.82 -29.20 24.05
C SER A 719 -12.51 -28.47 24.39
N THR A 720 -11.47 -28.59 23.55
CA THR A 720 -10.19 -27.87 23.70
C THR A 720 -10.37 -26.37 23.57
N ILE A 721 -11.08 -25.90 22.54
CA ILE A 721 -11.35 -24.46 22.32
C ILE A 721 -12.11 -23.88 23.51
N ARG A 722 -13.12 -24.60 24.03
CA ARG A 722 -13.84 -24.21 25.24
C ARG A 722 -12.89 -24.11 26.44
N ARG A 723 -12.08 -25.14 26.71
CA ARG A 723 -11.15 -25.18 27.85
C ARG A 723 -10.10 -24.06 27.79
N CYS A 724 -9.67 -23.67 26.60
CA CYS A 724 -8.72 -22.58 26.38
C CYS A 724 -9.38 -21.19 26.40
N GLY A 725 -10.69 -21.08 26.65
CA GLY A 725 -11.37 -19.80 26.72
C GLY A 725 -11.57 -19.12 25.37
N GLY A 726 -11.64 -19.88 24.27
CA GLY A 726 -11.82 -19.32 22.92
C GLY A 726 -13.25 -18.85 22.60
N ILE A 727 -14.26 -19.31 23.34
CA ILE A 727 -15.68 -18.98 23.07
C ILE A 727 -15.99 -17.48 23.26
N PRO A 728 -15.58 -16.81 24.35
CA PRO A 728 -15.85 -15.38 24.51
C PRO A 728 -15.25 -14.48 23.41
N PRO A 729 -13.98 -14.66 23.00
CA PRO A 729 -13.42 -13.95 21.84
C PRO A 729 -14.22 -14.21 20.56
N LEU A 730 -14.59 -15.46 20.27
CA LEU A 730 -15.38 -15.79 19.08
C LEU A 730 -16.75 -15.09 19.07
N VAL A 731 -17.47 -15.09 20.20
CA VAL A 731 -18.76 -14.40 20.30
C VAL A 731 -18.59 -12.89 20.14
N LYS A 732 -17.52 -12.29 20.71
CA LYS A 732 -17.21 -10.87 20.52
C LYS A 732 -17.01 -10.51 19.05
N LEU A 733 -16.35 -11.37 18.26
CA LEU A 733 -16.11 -11.15 16.83
C LEU A 733 -17.39 -11.13 15.98
N LEU A 734 -18.53 -11.64 16.46
CA LEU A 734 -19.83 -11.53 15.77
C LEU A 734 -20.31 -10.08 15.64
N THR A 735 -19.74 -9.15 16.41
CA THR A 735 -20.06 -7.71 16.35
C THR A 735 -19.23 -6.93 15.33
N GLY A 736 -18.29 -7.58 14.64
CA GLY A 736 -17.43 -6.95 13.65
C GLY A 736 -18.17 -6.52 12.37
N THR A 737 -17.47 -5.81 11.48
CA THR A 737 -18.00 -5.35 10.18
C THR A 737 -17.42 -6.09 8.99
N ASN A 738 -16.27 -6.76 9.16
CA ASN A 738 -15.59 -7.50 8.12
C ASN A 738 -16.40 -8.74 7.69
N GLN A 739 -16.77 -8.77 6.42
CA GLN A 739 -17.69 -9.77 5.89
C GLN A 739 -17.10 -11.19 5.90
N ALA A 740 -15.84 -11.34 5.47
CA ALA A 740 -15.17 -12.64 5.42
C ALA A 740 -14.97 -13.20 6.83
N LEU A 741 -14.62 -12.33 7.79
CA LEU A 741 -14.47 -12.71 9.18
C LEU A 741 -15.81 -13.15 9.77
N LEU A 742 -16.88 -12.39 9.56
CA LEU A 742 -18.22 -12.73 10.06
C LEU A 742 -18.70 -14.08 9.53
N VAL A 743 -18.47 -14.39 8.25
CA VAL A 743 -18.82 -15.72 7.70
C VAL A 743 -18.09 -16.83 8.46
N ASN A 744 -16.79 -16.70 8.69
CA ASN A 744 -16.00 -17.70 9.39
C ASN A 744 -16.39 -17.80 10.86
N VAL A 745 -16.50 -16.68 11.58
CA VAL A 745 -16.89 -16.64 13.00
C VAL A 745 -18.23 -17.30 13.21
N THR A 746 -19.20 -16.99 12.37
CA THR A 746 -20.56 -17.55 12.44
C THR A 746 -20.54 -19.07 12.29
N LYS A 747 -19.79 -19.59 11.31
CA LYS A 747 -19.61 -21.05 11.11
C LYS A 747 -18.93 -21.69 12.31
N THR A 748 -17.88 -21.07 12.85
CA THR A 748 -17.12 -21.61 14.00
C THR A 748 -17.96 -21.61 15.27
N VAL A 749 -18.69 -20.54 15.57
CA VAL A 749 -19.62 -20.45 16.71
C VAL A 749 -20.73 -21.48 16.58
N GLY A 750 -21.33 -21.64 15.39
CA GLY A 750 -22.33 -22.68 15.12
C GLY A 750 -21.79 -24.09 15.32
N ALA A 751 -20.58 -24.38 14.83
CA ALA A 751 -19.94 -25.69 15.04
C ALA A 751 -19.70 -25.95 16.54
N CYS A 752 -19.23 -24.94 17.29
CA CYS A 752 -19.06 -25.01 18.74
C CYS A 752 -20.38 -25.24 19.50
N ALA A 753 -21.50 -24.67 19.03
CA ALA A 753 -22.82 -24.82 19.63
C ALA A 753 -23.38 -26.25 19.59
N THR A 754 -22.78 -27.15 18.80
CA THR A 754 -23.12 -28.57 18.79
C THR A 754 -22.85 -29.26 20.13
N GLU A 755 -21.95 -28.71 20.96
CA GLU A 755 -21.72 -29.20 22.33
C GLU A 755 -22.62 -28.48 23.33
N PRO A 756 -23.46 -29.20 24.11
CA PRO A 756 -24.38 -28.59 25.06
C PRO A 756 -23.73 -27.65 26.09
N GLU A 757 -22.55 -27.99 26.63
CA GLU A 757 -21.91 -27.11 27.63
C GLU A 757 -21.31 -25.84 27.00
N THR A 758 -20.92 -25.92 25.72
CA THR A 758 -20.47 -24.75 24.95
C THR A 758 -21.67 -23.85 24.62
N MET A 759 -22.82 -24.46 24.30
CA MET A 759 -24.05 -23.73 24.03
C MET A 759 -24.52 -22.88 25.22
N ILE A 760 -24.40 -23.39 26.45
CA ILE A 760 -24.69 -22.60 27.68
C ILE A 760 -23.81 -21.34 27.76
N ILE A 761 -22.55 -21.41 27.34
CA ILE A 761 -21.64 -20.26 27.35
C ILE A 761 -22.04 -19.27 26.24
N ILE A 762 -22.36 -19.77 25.05
CA ILE A 762 -22.80 -18.94 23.92
C ILE A 762 -24.07 -18.16 24.29
N ASP A 763 -25.04 -18.82 24.92
CA ASP A 763 -26.29 -18.20 25.37
C ASP A 763 -26.04 -17.09 26.41
N ARG A 764 -25.23 -17.37 27.44
CA ARG A 764 -24.84 -16.39 28.47
C ARG A 764 -24.13 -15.16 27.91
N LEU A 765 -23.51 -15.28 26.74
CA LEU A 765 -22.79 -14.19 26.06
C LEU A 765 -23.64 -13.48 25.00
N ASP A 766 -24.96 -13.68 25.01
CA ASP A 766 -25.89 -13.17 23.97
C ASP A 766 -25.55 -13.65 22.54
N GLY A 767 -24.79 -14.74 22.39
CA GLY A 767 -24.31 -15.20 21.09
C GLY A 767 -25.44 -15.56 20.13
N VAL A 768 -26.52 -16.19 20.62
CA VAL A 768 -27.70 -16.52 19.80
C VAL A 768 -28.39 -15.26 19.29
N ARG A 769 -28.52 -14.23 20.14
CA ARG A 769 -29.10 -12.94 19.77
C ARG A 769 -28.26 -12.24 18.70
N LEU A 770 -26.93 -12.31 18.81
CA LEU A 770 -26.00 -11.76 17.81
C LEU A 770 -26.12 -12.51 16.48
N LEU A 771 -26.17 -13.85 16.49
CA LEU A 771 -26.43 -14.65 15.29
C LEU A 771 -27.76 -14.26 14.61
N TRP A 772 -28.81 -14.03 15.40
CA TRP A 772 -30.10 -13.56 14.88
C TRP A 772 -30.01 -12.16 14.25
N SER A 773 -29.20 -11.28 14.82
CA SER A 773 -28.97 -9.95 14.25
C SER A 773 -28.28 -10.00 12.89
N LEU A 774 -27.37 -10.97 12.69
CA LEU A 774 -26.65 -11.16 11.42
C LEU A 774 -27.55 -11.63 10.27
N LEU A 775 -28.73 -12.20 10.55
CA LEU A 775 -29.75 -12.50 9.54
C LEU A 775 -30.23 -11.24 8.79
N LYS A 776 -30.11 -10.05 9.42
CA LYS A 776 -30.47 -8.76 8.81
C LYS A 776 -29.37 -8.20 7.89
N ASN A 777 -28.20 -8.83 7.83
CA ASN A 777 -27.09 -8.37 7.02
C ASN A 777 -27.41 -8.48 5.51
N PRO A 778 -27.04 -7.51 4.67
CA PRO A 778 -27.29 -7.58 3.23
C PRO A 778 -26.50 -8.68 2.51
N ASN A 779 -25.42 -9.19 3.09
CA ASN A 779 -24.59 -10.22 2.47
C ASN A 779 -25.21 -11.60 2.62
N PRO A 780 -25.55 -12.29 1.51
CA PRO A 780 -26.19 -13.59 1.56
C PRO A 780 -25.34 -14.69 2.20
N ASP A 781 -24.00 -14.62 2.12
CA ASP A 781 -23.14 -15.63 2.72
C ASP A 781 -23.19 -15.57 4.25
N ILE A 782 -23.31 -14.36 4.81
CA ILE A 782 -23.51 -14.14 6.26
C ILE A 782 -24.90 -14.58 6.68
N GLN A 783 -25.93 -14.26 5.89
CA GLN A 783 -27.29 -14.72 6.19
C GLN A 783 -27.37 -16.25 6.22
N ALA A 784 -26.76 -16.91 5.23
CA ALA A 784 -26.74 -18.36 5.15
C ALA A 784 -25.94 -18.99 6.30
N SER A 785 -24.77 -18.45 6.64
CA SER A 785 -23.98 -18.95 7.76
C SER A 785 -24.70 -18.74 9.09
N ALA A 786 -25.35 -17.59 9.30
CA ALA A 786 -26.07 -17.26 10.53
C ALA A 786 -27.29 -18.17 10.71
N ALA A 787 -28.10 -18.35 9.67
CA ALA A 787 -29.22 -19.28 9.70
C ALA A 787 -28.77 -20.72 9.99
N TRP A 788 -27.65 -21.14 9.40
CA TRP A 788 -27.07 -22.45 9.68
C TRP A 788 -26.58 -22.59 11.12
N ALA A 789 -25.89 -21.57 11.65
CA ALA A 789 -25.36 -21.57 13.01
C ALA A 789 -26.45 -21.58 14.09
N ILE A 790 -27.63 -21.03 13.80
CA ILE A 790 -28.79 -21.07 14.71
C ILE A 790 -29.31 -22.50 14.90
N CYS A 791 -29.15 -23.39 13.92
CA CYS A 791 -29.65 -24.77 13.99
C CYS A 791 -29.11 -25.54 15.22
N PRO A 792 -27.78 -25.71 15.40
CA PRO A 792 -27.24 -26.37 16.58
C PRO A 792 -27.51 -25.61 17.88
N CYS A 793 -27.69 -24.27 17.83
CA CYS A 793 -28.09 -23.49 19.00
C CYS A 793 -29.49 -23.87 19.48
N ILE A 794 -30.45 -24.05 18.59
CA ILE A 794 -31.81 -24.47 18.93
C ILE A 794 -31.81 -25.93 19.42
N ASP A 795 -31.11 -26.82 18.72
CA ASP A 795 -31.10 -28.25 19.05
C ASP A 795 -30.51 -28.56 20.43
N ASN A 796 -29.57 -27.73 20.93
CA ASN A 796 -28.87 -27.95 22.19
C ASN A 796 -29.23 -26.93 23.30
N ALA A 797 -30.16 -26.01 23.05
CA ALA A 797 -30.65 -25.10 24.07
C ALA A 797 -31.60 -25.83 25.04
N LYS A 798 -31.53 -25.50 26.34
CA LYS A 798 -32.41 -26.10 27.36
C LYS A 798 -33.87 -25.72 27.14
N ASP A 799 -34.13 -24.44 26.87
CA ASP A 799 -35.47 -23.87 26.69
C ASP A 799 -35.59 -23.26 25.28
N ALA A 800 -35.33 -24.08 24.26
CA ALA A 800 -35.21 -23.63 22.87
C ALA A 800 -36.46 -22.89 22.37
N GLY A 801 -37.65 -23.35 22.76
CA GLY A 801 -38.93 -22.71 22.44
C GLY A 801 -39.01 -21.27 22.92
N GLU A 802 -38.79 -21.05 24.22
CA GLU A 802 -38.83 -19.72 24.85
C GLU A 802 -37.70 -18.81 24.33
N MET A 803 -36.48 -19.37 24.19
CA MET A 803 -35.33 -18.65 23.66
C MET A 803 -35.65 -18.04 22.28
N VAL A 804 -36.20 -18.82 21.36
CA VAL A 804 -36.55 -18.33 20.01
C VAL A 804 -37.65 -17.26 20.09
N ARG A 805 -38.66 -17.43 20.94
CA ARG A 805 -39.76 -16.46 21.12
C ARG A 805 -39.32 -15.15 21.78
N SER A 806 -38.23 -15.18 22.57
CA SER A 806 -37.67 -13.98 23.20
C SER A 806 -37.17 -12.95 22.18
N PHE A 807 -36.86 -13.38 20.95
CA PHE A 807 -36.41 -12.50 19.88
C PHE A 807 -37.60 -11.87 19.15
N VAL A 808 -38.01 -10.68 19.60
CA VAL A 808 -39.12 -9.92 19.01
C VAL A 808 -38.89 -9.69 17.50
N GLY A 809 -39.85 -10.12 16.67
CA GLY A 809 -39.76 -10.06 15.20
C GLY A 809 -38.77 -11.05 14.58
N GLY A 810 -38.16 -11.92 15.39
CA GLY A 810 -37.15 -12.88 14.95
C GLY A 810 -37.74 -13.97 14.04
N LEU A 811 -38.88 -14.53 14.43
CA LEU A 811 -39.61 -15.53 13.64
C LEU A 811 -40.12 -14.95 12.31
N GLU A 812 -40.65 -13.74 12.34
CA GLU A 812 -41.06 -13.01 11.13
C GLU A 812 -39.87 -12.81 10.17
N LEU A 813 -38.70 -12.42 10.69
CA LEU A 813 -37.48 -12.25 9.90
C LEU A 813 -37.07 -13.56 9.20
N VAL A 814 -37.06 -14.67 9.93
CA VAL A 814 -36.71 -16.00 9.37
C VAL A 814 -37.67 -16.37 8.24
N VAL A 815 -38.99 -16.19 8.43
CA VAL A 815 -39.99 -16.46 7.39
C VAL A 815 -39.81 -15.51 6.19
N ASN A 816 -39.52 -14.23 6.41
CA ASN A 816 -39.28 -13.27 5.34
C ASN A 816 -38.03 -13.60 4.49
N LEU A 817 -37.00 -14.23 5.06
CA LEU A 817 -35.81 -14.66 4.31
C LEU A 817 -36.10 -15.76 3.28
N LEU A 818 -37.24 -16.47 3.36
CA LEU A 818 -37.69 -17.38 2.30
C LEU A 818 -37.98 -16.66 0.97
N LYS A 819 -38.03 -15.32 0.95
CA LYS A 819 -38.15 -14.50 -0.26
C LYS A 819 -36.80 -14.25 -0.95
N SER A 820 -35.69 -14.71 -0.38
CA SER A 820 -34.34 -14.52 -0.93
C SER A 820 -34.19 -15.19 -2.31
N LYS A 821 -33.31 -14.61 -3.15
CA LYS A 821 -32.92 -15.20 -4.43
C LYS A 821 -31.75 -16.20 -4.31
N ASN A 822 -31.02 -16.17 -3.19
CA ASN A 822 -29.87 -17.03 -2.98
C ASN A 822 -30.30 -18.40 -2.42
N LYS A 823 -30.01 -19.47 -3.17
CA LYS A 823 -30.40 -20.85 -2.83
C LYS A 823 -29.75 -21.36 -1.54
N GLU A 824 -28.56 -20.89 -1.23
CA GLU A 824 -27.83 -21.25 -0.01
C GLU A 824 -28.49 -20.63 1.22
N VAL A 825 -28.89 -19.34 1.13
CA VAL A 825 -29.71 -18.68 2.17
C VAL A 825 -31.01 -19.44 2.38
N LEU A 826 -31.72 -19.75 1.29
CA LEU A 826 -32.97 -20.50 1.38
C LEU A 826 -32.78 -21.87 2.04
N ALA A 827 -31.71 -22.59 1.71
CA ALA A 827 -31.43 -23.90 2.28
C ALA A 827 -31.15 -23.81 3.79
N SER A 828 -30.30 -22.88 4.22
CA SER A 828 -30.00 -22.67 5.64
C SER A 828 -31.22 -22.18 6.43
N VAL A 829 -32.03 -21.29 5.84
CA VAL A 829 -33.28 -20.79 6.47
C VAL A 829 -34.30 -21.92 6.60
N CYS A 830 -34.44 -22.80 5.60
CA CYS A 830 -35.28 -23.98 5.73
C CYS A 830 -34.77 -24.89 6.86
N GLY A 831 -33.45 -25.10 6.98
CA GLY A 831 -32.87 -25.83 8.11
C GLY A 831 -33.19 -25.21 9.47
N ALA A 832 -33.11 -23.88 9.58
CA ALA A 832 -33.49 -23.18 10.80
C ALA A 832 -34.99 -23.36 11.11
N ILE A 833 -35.85 -23.23 10.11
CA ILE A 833 -37.31 -23.45 10.24
C ILE A 833 -37.61 -24.88 10.69
N THR A 834 -36.92 -25.89 10.16
CA THR A 834 -37.08 -27.29 10.59
C THR A 834 -36.90 -27.42 12.09
N ASN A 835 -35.87 -26.78 12.66
CA ASN A 835 -35.60 -26.85 14.10
C ASN A 835 -36.54 -25.99 14.93
N ILE A 836 -36.88 -24.78 14.45
CA ILE A 836 -37.88 -23.90 15.09
C ILE A 836 -39.25 -24.59 15.16
N ALA A 837 -39.65 -25.30 14.11
CA ALA A 837 -40.94 -25.98 13.99
C ALA A 837 -41.09 -27.24 14.87
N LYS A 838 -40.05 -27.63 15.62
CA LYS A 838 -40.15 -28.72 16.61
C LYS A 838 -40.96 -28.31 17.84
N ASP A 839 -41.00 -27.00 18.14
CA ASP A 839 -41.81 -26.42 19.21
C ASP A 839 -43.17 -25.97 18.68
N GLU A 840 -44.26 -26.39 19.32
CA GLU A 840 -45.63 -26.15 18.83
C GLU A 840 -46.00 -24.66 18.82
N GLU A 841 -45.59 -23.89 19.84
CA GLU A 841 -45.88 -22.46 19.93
C GLU A 841 -45.13 -21.68 18.84
N ASN A 842 -43.85 -21.99 18.63
CA ASN A 842 -43.08 -21.44 17.53
C ASN A 842 -43.69 -21.77 16.17
N LEU A 843 -44.11 -23.02 15.99
CA LEU A 843 -44.74 -23.49 14.76
C LEU A 843 -46.06 -22.74 14.48
N ALA A 844 -46.85 -22.45 15.51
CA ALA A 844 -48.04 -21.61 15.40
C ALA A 844 -47.69 -20.21 14.86
N VAL A 845 -46.70 -19.55 15.47
CA VAL A 845 -46.30 -18.18 15.12
C VAL A 845 -45.74 -18.10 13.70
N ILE A 846 -44.86 -19.01 13.28
CA ILE A 846 -44.35 -19.00 11.89
C ILE A 846 -45.45 -19.35 10.87
N THR A 847 -46.46 -20.13 11.26
CA THR A 847 -47.65 -20.39 10.43
C THR A 847 -48.44 -19.10 10.20
N ASP A 848 -48.68 -18.32 11.24
CA ASP A 848 -49.38 -17.03 11.16
C ASP A 848 -48.61 -16.01 10.30
N HIS A 849 -47.27 -16.08 10.30
CA HIS A 849 -46.42 -15.27 9.40
C HIS A 849 -46.38 -15.77 7.94
N GLY A 850 -47.11 -16.84 7.59
CA GLY A 850 -47.25 -17.31 6.22
C GLY A 850 -46.11 -18.21 5.73
N VAL A 851 -45.52 -19.03 6.60
CA VAL A 851 -44.47 -19.99 6.20
C VAL A 851 -44.94 -20.98 5.13
N VAL A 852 -46.19 -21.45 5.19
CA VAL A 852 -46.77 -22.46 4.27
C VAL A 852 -46.75 -22.01 2.80
N PRO A 853 -47.34 -20.86 2.41
CA PRO A 853 -47.31 -20.41 1.02
C PRO A 853 -45.88 -20.10 0.53
N LEU A 854 -45.00 -19.62 1.41
CA LEU A 854 -43.61 -19.33 1.05
C LEU A 854 -42.80 -20.60 0.78
N LEU A 855 -42.86 -21.61 1.65
CA LEU A 855 -42.21 -22.91 1.40
C LEU A 855 -42.80 -23.61 0.16
N SER A 856 -44.11 -23.55 -0.03
CA SER A 856 -44.79 -24.12 -1.21
C SER A 856 -44.28 -23.52 -2.52
N LYS A 857 -44.05 -22.20 -2.55
CA LYS A 857 -43.51 -21.49 -3.72
C LYS A 857 -42.08 -21.94 -4.07
N LEU A 858 -41.30 -22.38 -3.08
CA LEU A 858 -39.93 -22.85 -3.27
C LEU A 858 -39.84 -24.33 -3.71
N ALA A 859 -40.94 -25.08 -3.63
CA ALA A 859 -40.97 -26.52 -3.88
C ALA A 859 -40.56 -26.92 -5.32
N ASN A 860 -40.63 -25.99 -6.27
CA ASN A 860 -40.15 -26.24 -7.63
C ASN A 860 -38.68 -25.81 -7.80
N THR A 861 -37.76 -26.53 -7.13
CA THR A 861 -36.31 -26.31 -7.25
C THR A 861 -35.55 -27.54 -7.75
N ASN A 862 -34.36 -27.29 -8.31
CA ASN A 862 -33.43 -28.31 -8.80
C ASN A 862 -32.15 -28.44 -7.96
N ASN A 863 -32.01 -27.68 -6.87
CA ASN A 863 -30.85 -27.75 -6.00
C ASN A 863 -31.11 -28.74 -4.86
N ASP A 864 -30.40 -29.86 -4.84
CA ASP A 864 -30.63 -30.97 -3.89
C ASP A 864 -30.42 -30.56 -2.42
N LYS A 865 -29.49 -29.65 -2.11
CA LYS A 865 -29.31 -29.13 -0.75
C LYS A 865 -30.55 -28.36 -0.28
N LEU A 866 -31.11 -27.51 -1.14
CA LEU A 866 -32.38 -26.83 -0.84
C LEU A 866 -33.53 -27.84 -0.79
N ARG A 867 -33.59 -28.84 -1.69
CA ARG A 867 -34.64 -29.86 -1.68
C ARG A 867 -34.70 -30.60 -0.35
N ARG A 868 -33.55 -31.02 0.18
CA ARG A 868 -33.43 -31.70 1.46
C ARG A 868 -34.03 -30.86 2.58
N HIS A 869 -33.49 -29.67 2.83
CA HIS A 869 -33.93 -28.85 3.95
C HIS A 869 -35.34 -28.31 3.78
N LEU A 870 -35.78 -28.04 2.55
CA LEU A 870 -37.15 -27.63 2.27
C LEU A 870 -38.15 -28.76 2.57
N ALA A 871 -37.83 -30.00 2.21
CA ALA A 871 -38.67 -31.15 2.53
C ALA A 871 -38.72 -31.40 4.06
N GLU A 872 -37.57 -31.32 4.76
CA GLU A 872 -37.51 -31.38 6.23
C GLU A 872 -38.41 -30.29 6.88
N ALA A 873 -38.33 -29.06 6.38
CA ALA A 873 -39.13 -27.94 6.90
C ALA A 873 -40.63 -28.15 6.66
N ILE A 874 -41.02 -28.59 5.47
CA ILE A 874 -42.43 -28.91 5.15
C ILE A 874 -42.93 -30.06 6.04
N SER A 875 -42.11 -31.11 6.23
CA SER A 875 -42.45 -32.24 7.10
C SER A 875 -42.82 -31.77 8.51
N ASN A 876 -41.98 -30.95 9.13
CA ASN A 876 -42.25 -30.47 10.49
C ASN A 876 -43.42 -29.48 10.53
N CYS A 877 -43.54 -28.60 9.52
CA CYS A 877 -44.65 -27.66 9.46
C CYS A 877 -46.03 -28.33 9.28
N CYS A 878 -46.09 -29.55 8.74
CA CYS A 878 -47.34 -30.30 8.56
C CYS A 878 -47.99 -30.72 9.89
N MET A 879 -47.22 -30.77 10.98
CA MET A 879 -47.71 -31.23 12.29
C MET A 879 -48.69 -30.24 12.95
N TRP A 880 -48.84 -29.02 12.42
CA TRP A 880 -49.70 -27.99 13.00
C TRP A 880 -51.02 -27.75 12.24
N GLY A 881 -52.13 -27.78 12.98
CA GLY A 881 -53.44 -27.32 12.54
C GLY A 881 -53.87 -27.83 11.15
N ARG A 882 -54.14 -26.90 10.24
CA ARG A 882 -54.55 -27.17 8.85
C ARG A 882 -53.39 -27.08 7.85
N ASN A 883 -52.13 -27.02 8.30
CA ASN A 883 -50.97 -26.82 7.41
C ASN A 883 -50.87 -27.93 6.36
N ARG A 884 -51.11 -29.19 6.75
CA ARG A 884 -51.12 -30.33 5.79
C ARG A 884 -52.07 -30.11 4.61
N VAL A 885 -53.25 -29.53 4.87
CA VAL A 885 -54.25 -29.22 3.83
C VAL A 885 -53.79 -28.02 3.01
N ALA A 886 -53.31 -26.97 3.68
CA ALA A 886 -52.84 -25.75 3.02
C ALA A 886 -51.62 -25.98 2.10
N PHE A 887 -50.71 -26.89 2.45
CA PHE A 887 -49.62 -27.32 1.56
C PHE A 887 -50.14 -28.04 0.30
N GLY A 888 -51.20 -28.84 0.46
CA GLY A 888 -51.93 -29.46 -0.65
C GLY A 888 -52.55 -28.45 -1.59
N GLU A 889 -53.35 -27.52 -1.03
CA GLU A 889 -54.01 -26.43 -1.77
C GLU A 889 -53.00 -25.48 -2.44
N SER A 890 -51.80 -25.35 -1.86
CA SER A 890 -50.69 -24.55 -2.42
C SER A 890 -49.86 -25.29 -3.47
N ASN A 891 -50.28 -26.48 -3.92
CA ASN A 891 -49.61 -27.30 -4.95
C ASN A 891 -48.18 -27.72 -4.61
N ALA A 892 -47.81 -27.87 -3.33
CA ALA A 892 -46.47 -28.27 -2.92
C ALA A 892 -46.20 -29.78 -3.13
N VAL A 893 -47.26 -30.61 -3.12
CA VAL A 893 -47.18 -32.08 -3.12
C VAL A 893 -46.56 -32.66 -4.40
N ALA A 894 -47.01 -32.22 -5.58
CA ALA A 894 -46.52 -32.75 -6.86
C ALA A 894 -45.03 -32.48 -7.10
N PRO A 895 -44.50 -31.26 -6.83
CA PRO A 895 -43.05 -31.02 -6.85
C PRO A 895 -42.26 -31.91 -5.89
N LEU A 896 -42.75 -32.16 -4.66
CA LEU A 896 -42.08 -33.05 -3.71
C LEU A 896 -41.98 -34.48 -4.22
N VAL A 897 -43.01 -35.04 -4.87
CA VAL A 897 -42.93 -36.37 -5.48
C VAL A 897 -41.79 -36.44 -6.51
N ARG A 898 -41.49 -35.35 -7.22
CA ARG A 898 -40.37 -35.30 -8.17
C ARG A 898 -39.00 -35.31 -7.49
N TYR A 899 -38.88 -34.92 -6.21
CA TYR A 899 -37.61 -34.97 -5.46
C TYR A 899 -37.13 -36.42 -5.25
N LEU A 900 -38.04 -37.40 -5.20
CA LEU A 900 -37.72 -38.83 -5.14
C LEU A 900 -37.00 -39.36 -6.39
N ARG A 901 -36.81 -38.54 -7.42
CA ARG A 901 -35.99 -38.85 -8.60
C ARG A 901 -34.56 -38.34 -8.47
N SER A 902 -34.20 -37.71 -7.36
CA SER A 902 -32.82 -37.29 -7.08
C SER A 902 -31.91 -38.51 -6.92
N ASN A 903 -30.60 -38.29 -6.98
CA ASN A 903 -29.62 -39.32 -6.68
C ASN A 903 -29.11 -39.23 -5.22
N ASP A 904 -29.54 -38.20 -4.46
CA ASP A 904 -29.09 -37.97 -3.08
C ASP A 904 -29.99 -38.74 -2.08
N PRO A 905 -29.44 -39.71 -1.32
CA PRO A 905 -30.18 -40.44 -0.29
C PRO A 905 -30.78 -39.54 0.80
N SER A 906 -30.13 -38.41 1.10
CA SER A 906 -30.61 -37.45 2.10
C SER A 906 -31.89 -36.76 1.62
N VAL A 907 -31.95 -36.44 0.33
CA VAL A 907 -33.16 -35.87 -0.29
C VAL A 907 -34.28 -36.92 -0.26
N HIS A 908 -33.99 -38.19 -0.51
CA HIS A 908 -34.99 -39.26 -0.40
C HIS A 908 -35.57 -39.36 1.00
N ARG A 909 -34.72 -39.42 2.03
CA ARG A 909 -35.14 -39.46 3.44
C ARG A 909 -36.07 -38.29 3.77
N ALA A 910 -35.59 -37.07 3.56
CA ALA A 910 -36.35 -35.85 3.85
C ALA A 910 -37.68 -35.78 3.08
N THR A 911 -37.66 -36.13 1.79
CA THR A 911 -38.85 -36.12 0.93
C THR A 911 -39.85 -37.18 1.37
N ALA A 912 -39.41 -38.40 1.68
CA ALA A 912 -40.29 -39.47 2.14
C ALA A 912 -40.95 -39.10 3.47
N GLN A 913 -40.23 -38.47 4.39
CA GLN A 913 -40.78 -37.94 5.65
C GLN A 913 -41.86 -36.88 5.39
N ALA A 914 -41.57 -35.91 4.51
CA ALA A 914 -42.55 -34.89 4.15
C ALA A 914 -43.82 -35.49 3.51
N LEU A 915 -43.66 -36.43 2.57
CA LEU A 915 -44.78 -37.11 1.91
C LEU A 915 -45.57 -37.99 2.88
N TYR A 916 -44.90 -38.62 3.85
CA TYR A 916 -45.59 -39.35 4.92
C TYR A 916 -46.50 -38.41 5.73
N GLN A 917 -45.98 -37.29 6.21
CA GLN A 917 -46.78 -36.30 6.97
C GLN A 917 -47.92 -35.70 6.14
N LEU A 918 -47.67 -35.40 4.87
CA LEU A 918 -48.69 -34.88 3.95
C LEU A 918 -49.76 -35.91 3.62
N SER A 919 -49.42 -37.20 3.59
CA SER A 919 -50.34 -38.30 3.21
C SER A 919 -51.43 -38.59 4.24
N GLU A 920 -51.35 -38.01 5.44
CA GLU A 920 -52.46 -38.08 6.40
C GLU A 920 -53.71 -37.36 5.89
N ASP A 921 -53.56 -36.40 4.98
CA ASP A 921 -54.68 -35.78 4.29
C ASP A 921 -55.10 -36.58 3.03
N PRO A 922 -56.40 -36.89 2.87
CA PRO A 922 -56.90 -37.62 1.71
C PRO A 922 -56.65 -36.96 0.35
N ASN A 923 -56.77 -35.64 0.24
CA ASN A 923 -56.59 -34.93 -1.05
C ASN A 923 -55.12 -34.95 -1.49
N ASN A 924 -54.21 -34.84 -0.52
CA ASN A 924 -52.78 -35.03 -0.76
C ASN A 924 -52.47 -36.43 -1.25
N CYS A 925 -53.05 -37.48 -0.65
CA CYS A 925 -52.89 -38.87 -1.12
C CYS A 925 -53.28 -39.04 -2.59
N ILE A 926 -54.41 -38.44 -3.01
CA ILE A 926 -54.87 -38.49 -4.41
C ILE A 926 -53.82 -37.84 -5.32
N THR A 927 -53.38 -36.62 -4.97
CA THR A 927 -52.37 -35.88 -5.74
C THR A 927 -51.05 -36.65 -5.84
N MET A 928 -50.60 -37.29 -4.75
CA MET A 928 -49.39 -38.10 -4.75
C MET A 928 -49.54 -39.35 -5.64
N HIS A 929 -50.69 -40.02 -5.60
CA HIS A 929 -50.98 -41.19 -6.42
C HIS A 929 -50.98 -40.85 -7.92
N GLU A 930 -51.63 -39.75 -8.31
CA GLU A 930 -51.64 -39.25 -9.69
C GLU A 930 -50.24 -38.93 -10.22
N ASN A 931 -49.33 -38.49 -9.34
CA ASN A 931 -47.92 -38.22 -9.68
C ASN A 931 -47.02 -39.47 -9.60
N GLY A 932 -47.58 -40.65 -9.37
CA GLY A 932 -46.87 -41.94 -9.42
C GLY A 932 -45.97 -42.21 -8.21
N VAL A 933 -46.26 -41.61 -7.04
CA VAL A 933 -45.42 -41.74 -5.83
C VAL A 933 -45.16 -43.20 -5.43
N VAL A 934 -46.15 -44.08 -5.60
CA VAL A 934 -46.08 -45.48 -5.14
C VAL A 934 -44.94 -46.23 -5.84
N LYS A 935 -44.76 -46.00 -7.15
CA LYS A 935 -43.68 -46.62 -7.92
C LYS A 935 -42.29 -46.14 -7.46
N LEU A 936 -42.20 -44.90 -7.00
CA LEU A 936 -40.94 -44.29 -6.54
C LEU A 936 -40.60 -44.71 -5.10
N LEU A 937 -41.58 -44.84 -4.22
CA LEU A 937 -41.38 -45.24 -2.82
C LEU A 937 -41.23 -46.75 -2.62
N LEU A 938 -41.79 -47.59 -3.49
CA LEU A 938 -41.74 -49.05 -3.33
C LEU A 938 -40.31 -49.61 -3.21
N PRO A 939 -39.32 -49.19 -4.02
CA PRO A 939 -37.92 -49.59 -3.82
C PRO A 939 -37.34 -49.09 -2.49
N MET A 940 -37.80 -47.94 -1.99
CA MET A 940 -37.28 -47.31 -0.77
C MET A 940 -37.74 -48.02 0.51
N VAL A 941 -38.80 -48.83 0.45
CA VAL A 941 -39.20 -49.74 1.55
C VAL A 941 -38.12 -50.80 1.82
N GLY A 942 -37.30 -51.13 0.82
CA GLY A 942 -36.14 -52.01 0.98
C GLY A 942 -34.83 -51.29 1.35
N SER A 943 -34.89 -50.00 1.70
CA SER A 943 -33.71 -49.22 2.07
C SER A 943 -33.09 -49.72 3.38
N THR A 944 -31.76 -49.61 3.49
CA THR A 944 -31.03 -49.85 4.75
C THR A 944 -31.16 -48.70 5.75
N ASP A 945 -31.70 -47.56 5.31
CA ASP A 945 -32.00 -46.42 6.16
C ASP A 945 -33.40 -46.57 6.76
N GLU A 946 -33.45 -46.87 8.06
CA GLU A 946 -34.68 -47.12 8.83
C GLU A 946 -35.67 -45.95 8.72
N THR A 947 -35.18 -44.71 8.82
CA THR A 947 -36.06 -43.53 8.75
C THR A 947 -36.70 -43.34 7.38
N LEU A 948 -35.96 -43.64 6.30
CA LEU A 948 -36.49 -43.63 4.94
C LEU A 948 -37.45 -44.80 4.72
N GLN A 949 -37.11 -45.99 5.22
CA GLN A 949 -37.94 -47.19 5.11
C GLN A 949 -39.29 -46.99 5.79
N GLU A 950 -39.30 -46.52 7.04
CA GLU A 950 -40.53 -46.25 7.81
C GLU A 950 -41.40 -45.19 7.13
N ALA A 951 -40.81 -44.07 6.72
CA ALA A 951 -41.56 -42.99 6.06
C ALA A 951 -42.14 -43.45 4.72
N ALA A 952 -41.38 -44.21 3.92
CA ALA A 952 -41.85 -44.76 2.65
C ALA A 952 -43.00 -45.76 2.85
N ALA A 953 -42.86 -46.69 3.80
CA ALA A 953 -43.88 -47.67 4.13
C ALA A 953 -45.15 -46.99 4.70
N GLY A 954 -44.97 -46.01 5.59
CA GLY A 954 -46.07 -45.24 6.18
C GLY A 954 -46.86 -44.46 5.14
N CYS A 955 -46.18 -43.78 4.21
CA CYS A 955 -46.83 -43.05 3.12
C CYS A 955 -47.63 -43.99 2.20
N ILE A 956 -47.06 -45.13 1.80
CA ILE A 956 -47.76 -46.15 1.00
C ILE A 956 -48.97 -46.72 1.76
N ALA A 957 -48.83 -46.96 3.06
CA ALA A 957 -49.92 -47.48 3.90
C ALA A 957 -51.09 -46.49 3.95
N ASN A 958 -50.84 -45.19 4.10
CA ASN A 958 -51.88 -44.16 4.08
C ASN A 958 -52.62 -44.12 2.74
N ILE A 959 -51.89 -44.14 1.63
CA ILE A 959 -52.48 -44.20 0.28
C ILE A 959 -53.35 -45.46 0.11
N ARG A 960 -52.87 -46.63 0.57
CA ARG A 960 -53.64 -47.88 0.47
C ARG A 960 -54.88 -47.86 1.36
N ARG A 961 -54.81 -47.29 2.57
CA ARG A 961 -55.98 -47.14 3.46
C ARG A 961 -57.06 -46.28 2.80
N LEU A 962 -56.69 -45.18 2.16
CA LEU A 962 -57.64 -44.35 1.41
C LEU A 962 -58.29 -45.11 0.25
N ALA A 963 -57.50 -45.85 -0.53
CA ALA A 963 -58.01 -46.67 -1.62
C ALA A 963 -59.00 -47.74 -1.12
N LEU A 964 -58.68 -48.43 -0.03
CA LEU A 964 -59.55 -49.43 0.61
C LEU A 964 -60.85 -48.82 1.15
N ALA A 965 -60.77 -47.63 1.77
CA ALA A 965 -61.96 -46.92 2.22
C ALA A 965 -62.88 -46.54 1.05
N THR A 966 -62.29 -46.15 -0.09
CA THR A 966 -63.03 -45.81 -1.32
C THR A 966 -63.64 -47.06 -1.97
N GLU A 967 -62.92 -48.19 -2.01
CA GLU A 967 -63.45 -49.48 -2.48
C GLU A 967 -64.63 -49.93 -1.62
N LYS A 968 -64.51 -49.86 -0.29
CA LYS A 968 -65.61 -50.18 0.64
C LYS A 968 -66.81 -49.28 0.45
N ALA A 969 -66.63 -47.98 0.22
CA ALA A 969 -67.74 -47.05 -0.01
C ALA A 969 -68.42 -47.24 -1.38
N LYS A 970 -67.75 -47.87 -2.36
CA LYS A 970 -68.31 -48.13 -3.69
C LYS A 970 -69.04 -49.47 -3.81
N TYR A 971 -68.66 -50.46 -3.02
CA TYR A 971 -69.14 -51.84 -3.14
C TYR A 971 -69.73 -52.44 -1.85
N GLY A 972 -69.63 -51.74 -0.73
CA GLY A 972 -70.34 -52.05 0.52
C GLY A 972 -71.49 -51.08 0.70
#